data_AF-A0A936WRX2-F1
#
_entry.id   AF-A0A936WRX2-F1
#
_cell.length_a   1.000
_cell.length_b   1.000
_cell.length_c   1.000
_cell.angle_alpha   90.00
_cell.angle_beta   90.00
_cell.angle_gamma   90.00
#
_symmetry.space_group_name_H-M   'P 1'
#
loop_
_entity.id
_entity.type
_entity.pdbx_description
1 polymer ?
#
loop_
_entity_poly.entity_id
_entity_poly.type
_entity_poly.pdbx_seq_one_letter_code
_entity_poly.pdbx_strand_id
1 'polypeptide(L)'
;MYRHITFTIALTLLCGISFAQLLTSHQDQYKLHIRKASTSIKVDGLFDEEAWDKAETSTDFIRKFPNDLAIPIRRTIVKTTYDDAYIYFAFTSYDSSTHVIQSLKRDGGHEMNDAVGVVIDPLNQRTGGFFFVVSAFNTQTDDQLNGGSDQLSLSWDNKWYSATKRYADHWTAEIAIPFKTIRYKGDRKLWGINFLRSDLKTNEYSCWTRIPINFKSYDLGYTGSLLWDSPPPPAGSNMAFIPYVTGNLNSNKENNQPLKAGGNAGFDAKVALSSSLNLDLTVNPDFSQIEVDQQVTNLTRFNIFLPEKRTFFLENSDIFSGYGIEPIRPFYSRRIGLDDDGNAIPIYGGARLSGNLGSRTRIGIMNMETGRKNGYAGQNYSAISVNQGLFKRSLIKGYFLNRQGFMTEAEKQQDPLKAYGRNAGGEFAYSNLKGTWNAWLNFNKSFKPGIHTENTYGSTGIGYSDDKFSMIVDVTSVGTNYYTDMGYVERIENYDAARDTIVRVGFKHLFTEATWRIAPPKGKINRHTFNLSNYRVVNPDYSLNENNLEFDYQLEFSNTASLNAEVSNNTVQLLFPISFTDATPIPVARYKYSNGSIKFNSDIRKTFNYFLMAGGGEFYNGTVKQLQTGFTYRKQPSLSFTLAFEYNQLRFPLTYGKTELFLIAPRVEISFSTNLFWTTFLQYNTQNNNFNINSRFQWRYKPMSDLFLVYTDNYFTDPLLKNKSRALVLKLNYWLNL
;
A
#
# COMPACT_ATOMS: atom_id res chain seq x y z
N MET A 1 38.50 -7.71 19.18
CA MET A 1 39.38 -7.46 18.01
C MET A 1 38.79 -7.94 16.68
N TYR A 2 38.19 -9.13 16.60
CA TYR A 2 37.50 -9.64 15.40
C TYR A 2 36.23 -8.88 14.96
N ARG A 3 35.66 -8.02 15.83
CA ARG A 3 34.44 -7.23 15.58
C ARG A 3 34.65 -5.94 14.78
N HIS A 4 35.89 -5.45 14.69
CA HIS A 4 36.22 -4.21 13.98
C HIS A 4 36.81 -4.44 12.58
N ILE A 5 37.33 -5.65 12.32
CA ILE A 5 38.00 -5.98 11.05
C ILE A 5 36.97 -6.26 9.94
N THR A 6 35.83 -6.88 10.25
CA THR A 6 34.72 -7.12 9.30
C THR A 6 33.98 -5.83 8.91
N PHE A 7 33.83 -4.89 9.84
CA PHE A 7 33.18 -3.59 9.57
C PHE A 7 34.05 -2.70 8.66
N THR A 8 35.38 -2.78 8.82
CA THR A 8 36.33 -1.97 8.03
C THR A 8 36.51 -2.51 6.61
N ILE A 9 36.46 -3.84 6.41
CA ILE A 9 36.56 -4.48 5.09
C ILE A 9 35.28 -4.27 4.25
N ALA A 10 34.09 -4.30 4.88
CA ALA A 10 32.84 -3.96 4.21
C ALA A 10 32.79 -2.47 3.79
N LEU A 11 33.31 -1.56 4.63
CA LEU A 11 33.37 -0.14 4.34
C LEU A 11 34.39 0.20 3.22
N THR A 12 35.50 -0.55 3.12
CA THR A 12 36.51 -0.35 2.05
C THR A 12 36.08 -0.95 0.70
N LEU A 13 35.33 -2.06 0.68
CA LEU A 13 34.72 -2.59 -0.56
C LEU A 13 33.60 -1.69 -1.11
N LEU A 14 32.86 -1.00 -0.24
CA LEU A 14 31.85 -0.01 -0.66
C LEU A 14 32.44 1.30 -1.22
N CYS A 15 33.62 1.73 -0.74
CA CYS A 15 34.29 2.93 -1.26
C CYS A 15 34.89 2.74 -2.67
N GLY A 16 35.27 1.50 -3.05
CA GLY A 16 35.99 1.20 -4.30
C GLY A 16 35.19 1.33 -5.60
N ILE A 17 33.87 1.53 -5.56
CA ILE A 17 32.99 1.55 -6.75
C ILE A 17 32.60 3.01 -7.14
N SER A 18 33.18 4.01 -6.49
CA SER A 18 32.70 5.40 -6.56
C SER A 18 33.20 6.25 -7.74
N PHE A 19 33.65 5.66 -8.85
CA PHE A 19 34.14 6.46 -9.99
C PHE A 19 33.50 6.13 -11.34
N ALA A 20 33.11 7.23 -11.99
CA ALA A 20 32.50 7.39 -13.31
C ALA A 20 31.08 6.85 -13.44
N GLN A 21 30.15 7.69 -13.93
CA GLN A 21 29.18 7.33 -14.98
C GLN A 21 28.10 8.43 -15.14
N LEU A 22 28.10 9.09 -16.30
CA LEU A 22 27.06 10.00 -16.81
C LEU A 22 25.96 9.19 -17.52
N LEU A 23 24.69 9.54 -17.28
CA LEU A 23 23.48 8.84 -17.75
C LEU A 23 22.62 9.83 -18.55
N THR A 24 23.20 10.34 -19.64
CA THR A 24 22.70 11.53 -20.37
C THR A 24 21.96 11.25 -21.69
N SER A 25 21.86 10.02 -22.21
CA SER A 25 21.39 9.79 -23.59
C SER A 25 19.89 9.48 -23.81
N HIS A 26 19.09 9.17 -22.79
CA HIS A 26 17.69 8.70 -22.98
C HIS A 26 16.73 9.83 -23.37
N GLN A 27 16.75 10.93 -22.62
CA GLN A 27 15.88 12.10 -22.83
C GLN A 27 16.12 12.83 -24.15
N ASP A 28 17.29 12.63 -24.77
CA ASP A 28 17.61 13.21 -26.06
C ASP A 28 16.88 12.53 -27.23
N GLN A 29 16.47 11.28 -27.05
CA GLN A 29 15.73 10.49 -28.06
C GLN A 29 14.24 10.81 -28.08
N TYR A 30 13.69 11.30 -26.96
CA TYR A 30 12.26 11.55 -26.77
C TYR A 30 12.05 12.99 -26.33
N LYS A 31 11.75 13.88 -27.30
CA LYS A 31 11.51 15.31 -27.06
C LYS A 31 10.11 15.69 -27.53
N LEU A 32 9.37 16.38 -26.67
CA LEU A 32 8.05 16.93 -26.96
C LEU A 32 8.04 18.41 -26.64
N HIS A 33 7.64 19.25 -27.59
CA HIS A 33 7.50 20.69 -27.35
C HIS A 33 6.08 20.98 -26.88
N ILE A 34 5.93 21.87 -25.89
CA ILE A 34 4.61 22.31 -25.44
C ILE A 34 4.44 23.80 -25.71
N ARG A 35 3.25 24.17 -26.20
CA ARG A 35 2.89 25.55 -26.55
C ARG A 35 1.61 25.98 -25.86
N LYS A 36 1.53 27.27 -25.56
CA LYS A 36 0.33 27.86 -24.96
C LYS A 36 -0.87 27.71 -25.91
N ALA A 37 -2.03 27.36 -25.37
CA ALA A 37 -3.27 27.17 -26.11
C ALA A 37 -3.72 28.48 -26.76
N SER A 38 -4.14 28.41 -28.03
CA SER A 38 -4.64 29.59 -28.75
C SER A 38 -6.08 29.97 -28.37
N THR A 39 -6.83 29.02 -27.80
CA THR A 39 -8.22 29.17 -27.35
C THR A 39 -8.40 28.46 -26.01
N SER A 40 -9.41 28.86 -25.23
CA SER A 40 -9.78 28.16 -23.99
C SER A 40 -10.17 26.72 -24.31
N ILE A 41 -9.67 25.76 -23.52
CA ILE A 41 -10.03 24.34 -23.64
C ILE A 41 -11.20 24.03 -22.71
N LYS A 42 -12.25 23.40 -23.24
CA LYS A 42 -13.35 22.84 -22.47
C LYS A 42 -13.15 21.33 -22.34
N VAL A 43 -12.97 20.86 -21.11
CA VAL A 43 -12.73 19.44 -20.84
C VAL A 43 -14.01 18.63 -21.00
N ASP A 44 -14.29 18.13 -22.21
CA ASP A 44 -15.47 17.32 -22.56
C ASP A 44 -15.16 16.08 -23.43
N GLY A 45 -13.91 15.91 -23.86
CA GLY A 45 -13.45 14.76 -24.64
C GLY A 45 -13.83 14.82 -26.13
N LEU A 46 -14.13 15.99 -26.68
CA LEU A 46 -14.47 16.16 -28.09
C LEU A 46 -13.28 16.58 -28.97
N PHE A 47 -12.30 17.32 -28.42
CA PHE A 47 -11.21 17.95 -29.15
C PHE A 47 -11.66 18.96 -30.23
N ASP A 48 -12.77 19.67 -30.03
CA ASP A 48 -13.35 20.57 -31.04
C ASP A 48 -12.63 21.95 -31.12
N GLU A 49 -11.72 22.25 -30.19
CA GLU A 49 -11.00 23.53 -30.13
C GLU A 49 -9.79 23.61 -31.06
N GLU A 50 -9.62 24.76 -31.73
CA GLU A 50 -8.49 25.04 -32.64
C GLU A 50 -7.11 24.86 -31.96
N ALA A 51 -7.03 25.07 -30.64
CA ALA A 51 -5.82 24.83 -29.87
C ALA A 51 -5.29 23.39 -30.00
N TRP A 52 -6.17 22.39 -30.16
CA TRP A 52 -5.77 21.00 -30.36
C TRP A 52 -5.17 20.73 -31.73
N ASP A 53 -5.54 21.50 -32.77
CA ASP A 53 -4.95 21.35 -34.10
C ASP A 53 -3.52 21.88 -34.18
N LYS A 54 -3.19 22.86 -33.33
CA LYS A 54 -1.85 23.46 -33.25
C LYS A 54 -0.94 22.81 -32.20
N ALA A 55 -1.48 21.91 -31.38
CA ALA A 55 -0.74 21.22 -30.33
C ALA A 55 0.26 20.19 -30.90
N GLU A 56 1.44 20.12 -30.29
CA GLU A 56 2.43 19.10 -30.64
C GLU A 56 1.87 17.70 -30.36
N THR A 57 2.16 16.76 -31.26
CA THR A 57 1.57 15.42 -31.25
C THR A 57 2.65 14.35 -31.10
N SER A 58 2.41 13.36 -30.24
CA SER A 58 3.24 12.15 -30.11
C SER A 58 2.45 10.89 -30.50
N THR A 59 3.07 10.00 -31.29
CA THR A 59 2.40 8.82 -31.87
C THR A 59 3.16 7.51 -31.65
N ASP A 60 4.46 7.57 -31.39
CA ASP A 60 5.37 6.43 -31.55
C ASP A 60 5.56 5.67 -30.23
N PHE A 61 4.46 5.10 -29.73
CA PHE A 61 4.49 4.28 -28.53
C PHE A 61 5.24 2.97 -28.77
N ILE A 62 5.88 2.47 -27.72
CA ILE A 62 6.66 1.24 -27.70
C ILE A 62 5.99 0.30 -26.70
N ARG A 63 5.86 -0.97 -27.05
CA ARG A 63 5.31 -1.97 -26.14
C ARG A 63 6.23 -2.12 -24.94
N LYS A 64 5.67 -2.26 -23.74
CA LYS A 64 6.38 -2.49 -22.48
C LYS A 64 6.18 -3.91 -21.96
N PHE A 65 4.99 -4.45 -22.17
CA PHE A 65 4.59 -5.78 -21.70
C PHE A 65 3.74 -6.43 -22.78
N PRO A 66 3.90 -7.74 -23.05
CA PRO A 66 4.71 -8.72 -22.31
C PRO A 66 6.23 -8.67 -22.59
N ASN A 67 6.67 -7.86 -23.56
CA ASN A 67 8.08 -7.58 -23.84
C ASN A 67 8.24 -6.15 -24.37
N ASP A 68 9.47 -5.63 -24.34
CA ASP A 68 9.80 -4.26 -24.75
C ASP A 68 10.35 -4.15 -26.19
N LEU A 69 10.05 -5.13 -27.05
CA LEU A 69 10.74 -5.34 -28.33
C LEU A 69 9.95 -4.94 -29.59
N ALA A 70 8.68 -4.54 -29.47
CA ALA A 70 7.83 -4.29 -30.64
C ALA A 70 6.94 -3.04 -30.51
N ILE A 71 6.35 -2.68 -31.63
CA ILE A 71 5.30 -1.66 -31.71
C ILE A 71 4.02 -2.22 -31.07
N PRO A 72 3.24 -1.40 -30.34
CA PRO A 72 1.95 -1.80 -29.78
C PRO A 72 0.97 -2.26 -30.86
N ILE A 73 0.05 -3.17 -30.49
CA ILE A 73 -1.00 -3.66 -31.40
C ILE A 73 -1.94 -2.52 -31.80
N ARG A 74 -2.19 -1.59 -30.87
CA ARG A 74 -3.12 -0.47 -31.06
C ARG A 74 -2.41 0.86 -30.95
N ARG A 75 -2.64 1.73 -31.92
CA ARG A 75 -2.05 3.06 -31.98
C ARG A 75 -2.65 3.95 -30.88
N THR A 76 -1.79 4.75 -30.25
CA THR A 76 -2.20 5.82 -29.34
C THR A 76 -1.57 7.12 -29.80
N ILE A 77 -2.34 8.21 -29.75
CA ILE A 77 -1.89 9.56 -30.09
C ILE A 77 -2.09 10.43 -28.87
N VAL A 78 -1.10 11.26 -28.54
CA VAL A 78 -1.19 12.24 -27.44
C VAL A 78 -0.87 13.62 -27.96
N LYS A 79 -1.70 14.60 -27.64
CA LYS A 79 -1.47 16.02 -27.86
C LYS A 79 -1.30 16.75 -26.53
N THR A 80 -0.45 17.78 -26.49
CA THR A 80 -0.18 18.55 -25.26
C THR A 80 -0.22 20.05 -25.48
N THR A 81 -0.83 20.77 -24.55
CA THR A 81 -0.89 22.25 -24.54
C THR A 81 -1.09 22.75 -23.10
N TYR A 82 -1.06 24.06 -22.87
CA TYR A 82 -1.27 24.67 -21.56
C TYR A 82 -1.91 26.05 -21.66
N ASP A 83 -2.53 26.54 -20.59
CA ASP A 83 -2.93 27.94 -20.45
C ASP A 83 -2.33 28.53 -19.16
N ASP A 84 -2.88 29.61 -18.62
CA ASP A 84 -2.34 30.21 -17.38
C ASP A 84 -2.68 29.43 -16.11
N ALA A 85 -3.63 28.48 -16.17
CA ALA A 85 -4.16 27.77 -15.02
C ALA A 85 -3.91 26.25 -15.06
N TYR A 86 -3.80 25.66 -16.24
CA TYR A 86 -3.76 24.21 -16.46
C TYR A 86 -2.71 23.81 -17.50
N ILE A 87 -2.16 22.60 -17.31
CA ILE A 87 -1.56 21.82 -18.37
C ILE A 87 -2.57 20.77 -18.86
N TYR A 88 -2.66 20.60 -20.18
CA TYR A 88 -3.66 19.77 -20.84
C TYR A 88 -3.03 18.62 -21.63
N PHE A 89 -3.69 17.47 -21.58
CA PHE A 89 -3.33 16.28 -22.36
C PHE A 89 -4.58 15.73 -23.05
N ALA A 90 -4.47 15.46 -24.35
CA ALA A 90 -5.51 14.86 -25.16
C ALA A 90 -5.02 13.53 -25.72
N PHE A 91 -5.70 12.44 -25.37
CA PHE A 91 -5.39 11.09 -25.84
C PHE A 91 -6.42 10.64 -26.87
N THR A 92 -5.97 10.16 -28.02
CA THR A 92 -6.76 9.35 -28.94
C THR A 92 -6.22 7.93 -28.90
N SER A 93 -6.99 7.02 -28.29
CA SER A 93 -6.63 5.61 -28.15
C SER A 93 -7.45 4.78 -29.12
N TYR A 94 -6.83 4.31 -30.20
CA TYR A 94 -7.50 3.43 -31.15
C TYR A 94 -7.82 2.10 -30.48
N ASP A 95 -9.06 1.65 -30.66
CA ASP A 95 -9.58 0.52 -29.91
C ASP A 95 -10.83 -0.11 -30.53
N SER A 96 -11.27 -1.25 -29.99
CA SER A 96 -12.62 -1.78 -30.22
C SER A 96 -13.66 -1.06 -29.36
N SER A 97 -14.94 -1.14 -29.75
CA SER A 97 -16.07 -0.55 -29.00
C SER A 97 -16.26 -1.06 -27.57
N THR A 98 -15.77 -2.25 -27.22
CA THR A 98 -15.83 -2.81 -25.86
C THR A 98 -14.62 -2.40 -25.03
N HIS A 99 -14.80 -2.04 -23.76
CA HIS A 99 -13.73 -1.57 -22.87
C HIS A 99 -13.83 -2.26 -21.50
N VAL A 100 -12.69 -2.68 -20.93
CA VAL A 100 -12.61 -3.38 -19.64
C VAL A 100 -12.40 -2.38 -18.51
N ILE A 101 -13.25 -2.47 -17.49
CA ILE A 101 -13.11 -1.68 -16.25
C ILE A 101 -13.52 -2.51 -15.03
N GLN A 102 -12.79 -2.40 -13.92
CA GLN A 102 -13.12 -3.13 -12.70
C GLN A 102 -14.19 -2.41 -11.86
N SER A 103 -14.12 -1.09 -11.76
CA SER A 103 -15.01 -0.27 -10.93
C SER A 103 -15.10 1.16 -11.48
N LEU A 104 -16.21 1.84 -11.22
CA LEU A 104 -16.36 3.28 -11.49
C LEU A 104 -15.82 4.17 -10.35
N LYS A 105 -15.32 3.57 -9.27
CA LYS A 105 -14.66 4.31 -8.19
C LYS A 105 -13.32 4.89 -8.68
N ARG A 106 -12.90 5.96 -8.02
CA ARG A 106 -11.55 6.53 -8.16
C ARG A 106 -10.50 5.50 -7.70
N ASP A 107 -9.26 5.69 -8.15
CA ASP A 107 -8.06 4.96 -7.68
C ASP A 107 -8.03 3.48 -8.04
N GLY A 108 -8.64 3.14 -9.19
CA GLY A 108 -8.57 1.80 -9.78
C GLY A 108 -7.25 1.49 -10.50
N GLY A 109 -6.37 2.47 -10.67
CA GLY A 109 -5.07 2.32 -11.33
C GLY A 109 -5.16 2.00 -12.83
N HIS A 110 -4.00 1.89 -13.47
CA HIS A 110 -3.90 1.58 -14.90
C HIS A 110 -3.85 0.08 -15.20
N GLU A 111 -3.30 -0.74 -14.30
CA GLU A 111 -3.00 -2.17 -14.55
C GLU A 111 -4.24 -3.07 -14.68
N MET A 112 -5.40 -2.60 -14.19
CA MET A 112 -6.63 -3.39 -14.17
C MET A 112 -7.73 -2.84 -15.08
N ASN A 113 -7.46 -1.77 -15.83
CA ASN A 113 -8.46 -1.06 -16.64
C ASN A 113 -7.90 -0.71 -18.02
N ASP A 114 -8.78 -0.62 -19.02
CA ASP A 114 -8.44 0.11 -20.24
C ASP A 114 -8.29 1.60 -19.90
N ALA A 115 -7.05 2.08 -19.94
CA ALA A 115 -6.71 3.39 -19.42
C ALA A 115 -5.53 4.03 -20.16
N VAL A 116 -5.41 5.36 -20.00
CA VAL A 116 -4.26 6.17 -20.39
C VAL A 116 -3.67 6.85 -19.18
N GLY A 117 -2.36 7.08 -19.19
CA GLY A 117 -1.66 7.69 -18.08
C GLY A 117 -0.63 8.73 -18.51
N VAL A 118 -0.41 9.72 -17.64
CA VAL A 118 0.57 10.80 -17.80
C VAL A 118 1.51 10.77 -16.60
N VAL A 119 2.80 10.58 -16.84
CA VAL A 119 3.86 10.67 -15.83
C VAL A 119 4.59 11.99 -15.99
N ILE A 120 4.63 12.81 -14.94
CA ILE A 120 5.27 14.13 -14.97
C ILE A 120 6.33 14.20 -13.87
N ASP A 121 7.57 14.55 -14.24
CA ASP A 121 8.63 14.98 -13.33
C ASP A 121 8.97 16.45 -13.60
N PRO A 122 8.26 17.41 -12.98
CA PRO A 122 8.47 18.82 -13.26
C PRO A 122 9.84 19.35 -12.82
N LEU A 123 10.51 18.64 -11.92
CA LEU A 123 11.87 19.00 -11.50
C LEU A 123 12.92 18.33 -12.40
N ASN A 124 12.56 17.36 -13.23
CA ASN A 124 13.48 16.57 -14.04
C ASN A 124 14.70 16.05 -13.25
N GLN A 125 14.44 15.57 -12.03
CA GLN A 125 15.48 15.02 -11.14
C GLN A 125 15.47 13.49 -11.10
N ARG A 126 14.45 12.85 -11.67
CA ARG A 126 14.23 11.39 -11.70
C ARG A 126 14.05 10.77 -10.31
N THR A 127 13.78 11.61 -9.31
CA THR A 127 13.66 11.23 -7.90
C THR A 127 12.27 11.45 -7.34
N GLY A 128 11.44 12.26 -7.99
CA GLY A 128 10.04 12.47 -7.61
C GLY A 128 9.22 13.01 -8.77
N GLY A 129 7.93 12.65 -8.81
CA GLY A 129 7.02 13.04 -9.87
C GLY A 129 5.57 12.74 -9.53
N PHE A 130 4.71 12.83 -10.54
CA PHE A 130 3.27 12.61 -10.43
C PHE A 130 2.80 11.69 -11.54
N PHE A 131 1.80 10.88 -11.26
CA PHE A 131 1.18 9.98 -12.24
C PHE A 131 -0.34 10.17 -12.21
N PHE A 132 -0.91 10.53 -13.35
CA PHE A 132 -2.35 10.74 -13.52
C PHE A 132 -2.89 9.74 -14.53
N VAL A 133 -3.96 9.04 -14.19
CA VAL A 133 -4.55 7.98 -15.02
C VAL A 133 -6.04 8.23 -15.20
N VAL A 134 -6.52 8.06 -16.43
CA VAL A 134 -7.95 8.09 -16.78
C VAL A 134 -8.32 6.81 -17.50
N SER A 135 -9.36 6.12 -17.03
CA SER A 135 -9.93 4.97 -17.74
C SER A 135 -10.85 5.40 -18.89
N ALA A 136 -11.16 4.48 -19.80
CA ALA A 136 -12.14 4.74 -20.88
C ALA A 136 -13.54 5.16 -20.37
N PHE A 137 -13.87 4.91 -19.10
CA PHE A 137 -15.12 5.32 -18.45
C PHE A 137 -14.96 6.57 -17.56
N ASN A 138 -13.89 7.34 -17.74
CA ASN A 138 -13.59 8.56 -17.00
C ASN A 138 -13.42 8.37 -15.49
N THR A 139 -12.94 7.19 -15.05
CA THR A 139 -12.46 7.04 -13.68
C THR A 139 -11.04 7.58 -13.58
N GLN A 140 -10.79 8.31 -12.50
CA GLN A 140 -9.52 9.00 -12.25
C GLN A 140 -8.67 8.19 -11.25
N THR A 141 -7.36 8.24 -11.39
CA THR A 141 -6.39 7.82 -10.37
C THR A 141 -5.23 8.80 -10.41
N ASP A 142 -4.73 9.21 -9.25
CA ASP A 142 -3.55 10.05 -9.11
C ASP A 142 -2.62 9.55 -8.03
N ASP A 143 -1.33 9.65 -8.32
CA ASP A 143 -0.28 9.11 -7.48
C ASP A 143 0.91 10.06 -7.45
N GLN A 144 1.53 10.15 -6.27
CA GLN A 144 2.88 10.72 -6.15
C GLN A 144 3.93 9.61 -6.35
N LEU A 145 4.87 9.85 -7.26
CA LEU A 145 5.99 8.97 -7.55
C LEU A 145 7.23 9.39 -6.76
N ASN A 146 7.97 8.42 -6.22
CA ASN A 146 9.24 8.63 -5.53
C ASN A 146 10.28 7.65 -6.07
N GLY A 147 11.39 8.12 -6.65
CA GLY A 147 12.38 7.31 -7.40
C GLY A 147 13.20 6.30 -6.58
N GLY A 148 12.93 6.17 -5.28
CA GLY A 148 13.50 5.14 -4.40
C GLY A 148 12.45 4.19 -3.80
N SER A 149 11.18 4.31 -4.21
CA SER A 149 10.06 3.48 -3.78
C SER A 149 9.41 2.89 -5.02
N ASP A 150 9.32 1.55 -5.08
CA ASP A 150 8.61 0.86 -6.15
C ASP A 150 7.08 0.82 -5.95
N GLN A 151 6.58 1.43 -4.86
CA GLN A 151 5.15 1.49 -4.54
C GLN A 151 4.57 2.86 -4.90
N LEU A 152 3.45 2.83 -5.64
CA LEU A 152 2.56 3.97 -5.84
C LEU A 152 1.91 4.36 -4.51
N SER A 153 1.81 5.66 -4.25
CA SER A 153 1.05 6.16 -3.10
C SER A 153 -0.34 6.62 -3.58
N LEU A 154 -1.27 5.67 -3.70
CA LEU A 154 -2.67 5.86 -4.13
C LEU A 154 -3.52 6.71 -3.16
N SER A 155 -2.86 7.43 -2.25
CA SER A 155 -3.47 8.25 -1.22
C SER A 155 -3.25 9.75 -1.43
N TRP A 156 -2.47 10.11 -2.45
CA TRP A 156 -2.25 11.50 -2.83
C TRP A 156 -3.41 11.98 -3.72
N ASP A 157 -4.52 12.35 -3.08
CA ASP A 157 -5.73 12.82 -3.75
C ASP A 157 -5.72 14.34 -4.02
N ASN A 158 -5.86 14.74 -5.28
CA ASN A 158 -5.95 16.14 -5.67
C ASN A 158 -7.10 16.46 -6.61
N LYS A 159 -7.45 17.75 -6.69
CA LYS A 159 -8.44 18.24 -7.64
C LYS A 159 -7.83 18.41 -9.03
N TRP A 160 -8.33 17.66 -9.99
CA TRP A 160 -8.04 17.78 -11.42
C TRP A 160 -9.24 17.29 -12.23
N TYR A 161 -9.27 17.57 -13.53
CA TYR A 161 -10.45 17.36 -14.37
C TYR A 161 -10.14 16.43 -15.53
N SER A 162 -11.11 15.60 -15.89
CA SER A 162 -11.04 14.78 -17.09
C SER A 162 -12.40 14.52 -17.70
N ALA A 163 -12.41 14.24 -18.99
CA ALA A 163 -13.56 13.77 -19.73
C ALA A 163 -13.13 12.70 -20.73
N THR A 164 -14.01 11.74 -21.00
CA THR A 164 -13.78 10.74 -22.04
C THR A 164 -14.98 10.62 -22.95
N LYS A 165 -14.71 10.31 -24.23
CA LYS A 165 -15.75 9.94 -25.19
C LYS A 165 -15.35 8.70 -25.96
N ARG A 166 -16.30 7.78 -26.11
CA ARG A 166 -16.09 6.48 -26.75
C ARG A 166 -16.77 6.46 -28.11
N TYR A 167 -16.04 6.02 -29.12
CA TYR A 167 -16.49 5.86 -30.50
C TYR A 167 -16.41 4.38 -30.90
N ALA A 168 -16.68 4.06 -32.16
CA ALA A 168 -16.68 2.68 -32.64
C ALA A 168 -15.27 2.06 -32.75
N ASP A 169 -14.28 2.88 -33.14
CA ASP A 169 -12.92 2.51 -33.50
C ASP A 169 -11.83 3.13 -32.59
N HIS A 170 -12.23 4.00 -31.67
CA HIS A 170 -11.35 4.64 -30.71
C HIS A 170 -12.12 5.18 -29.50
N TRP A 171 -11.38 5.61 -28.49
CA TRP A 171 -11.88 6.47 -27.44
C TRP A 171 -10.89 7.59 -27.17
N THR A 172 -11.41 8.67 -26.61
CA THR A 172 -10.69 9.90 -26.35
C THR A 172 -10.68 10.19 -24.86
N ALA A 173 -9.61 10.82 -24.38
CA ALA A 173 -9.54 11.38 -23.04
C ALA A 173 -8.93 12.77 -23.08
N GLU A 174 -9.57 13.71 -22.40
CA GLU A 174 -9.02 15.01 -22.06
C GLU A 174 -8.69 15.04 -20.58
N ILE A 175 -7.49 15.53 -20.26
CA ILE A 175 -7.00 15.69 -18.89
C ILE A 175 -6.57 17.14 -18.73
N ALA A 176 -7.07 17.80 -17.69
CA ALA A 176 -6.63 19.13 -17.28
C ALA A 176 -6.13 19.10 -15.83
N ILE A 177 -4.83 19.33 -15.68
CA ILE A 177 -4.16 19.34 -14.37
C ILE A 177 -3.88 20.80 -14.01
N PRO A 178 -4.48 21.34 -12.93
CA PRO A 178 -4.16 22.68 -12.48
C PRO A 178 -2.68 22.79 -12.10
N PHE A 179 -2.03 23.89 -12.45
CA PHE A 179 -0.64 24.13 -12.03
C PHE A 179 -0.47 24.12 -10.52
N LYS A 180 -1.49 24.55 -9.76
CA LYS A 180 -1.48 24.47 -8.29
C LYS A 180 -1.54 23.04 -7.74
N THR A 181 -1.97 22.06 -8.53
CA THR A 181 -2.09 20.66 -8.09
C THR A 181 -0.72 19.97 -8.09
N ILE A 182 0.12 20.27 -9.07
CA ILE A 182 1.46 19.70 -9.20
C ILE A 182 2.51 20.68 -8.74
N ARG A 183 3.69 20.18 -8.40
CA ARG A 183 4.72 21.01 -7.80
C ARG A 183 5.94 21.11 -8.71
N TYR A 184 6.40 22.32 -8.97
CA TYR A 184 7.48 22.61 -9.92
C TYR A 184 8.17 23.94 -9.60
N LYS A 185 9.26 24.24 -10.32
CA LYS A 185 9.92 25.55 -10.31
C LYS A 185 9.63 26.29 -11.60
N GLY A 186 9.06 27.49 -11.49
CA GLY A 186 8.57 28.29 -12.62
C GLY A 186 9.64 28.68 -13.65
N ASP A 187 10.92 28.66 -13.29
CA ASP A 187 12.05 28.98 -14.16
C ASP A 187 12.50 27.79 -15.03
N ARG A 188 12.03 26.57 -14.75
CA ARG A 188 12.46 25.37 -15.48
C ARG A 188 11.62 25.12 -16.72
N LYS A 189 12.27 25.20 -17.88
CA LYS A 189 11.69 24.90 -19.20
C LYS A 189 11.80 23.43 -19.62
N LEU A 190 12.38 22.57 -18.80
CA LEU A 190 12.58 21.16 -19.11
C LEU A 190 11.98 20.29 -18.01
N TRP A 191 10.88 19.61 -18.33
CA TRP A 191 10.24 18.64 -17.43
C TRP A 191 10.45 17.22 -17.96
N GLY A 192 10.51 16.23 -17.08
CA GLY A 192 10.38 14.83 -17.47
C GLY A 192 8.92 14.51 -17.78
N ILE A 193 8.64 13.84 -18.90
CA ILE A 193 7.29 13.42 -19.28
C ILE A 193 7.29 12.00 -19.85
N ASN A 194 6.24 11.23 -19.57
CA ASN A 194 5.95 10.02 -20.31
C ASN A 194 4.44 9.79 -20.40
N PHE A 195 4.03 9.02 -21.39
CA PHE A 195 2.65 8.63 -21.61
C PHE A 195 2.52 7.13 -21.63
N LEU A 196 1.41 6.62 -21.07
CA LEU A 196 1.14 5.21 -20.95
C LEU A 196 -0.22 4.88 -21.56
N ARG A 197 -0.30 3.70 -22.17
CA ARG A 197 -1.54 3.06 -22.59
C ARG A 197 -1.61 1.66 -22.02
N SER A 198 -2.69 1.41 -21.28
CA SER A 198 -3.11 0.09 -20.84
C SER A 198 -4.22 -0.39 -21.77
N ASP A 199 -3.93 -1.43 -22.56
CA ASP A 199 -4.92 -2.17 -23.34
C ASP A 199 -5.11 -3.55 -22.71
N LEU A 200 -6.01 -3.60 -21.74
CA LEU A 200 -6.18 -4.80 -20.93
C LEU A 200 -6.78 -5.94 -21.77
N LYS A 201 -7.57 -5.65 -22.82
CA LYS A 201 -8.14 -6.70 -23.71
C LYS A 201 -7.08 -7.55 -24.39
N THR A 202 -5.95 -6.94 -24.75
CA THR A 202 -4.79 -7.65 -25.33
C THR A 202 -3.76 -8.02 -24.26
N ASN A 203 -3.97 -7.60 -23.00
CA ASN A 203 -3.03 -7.72 -21.89
C ASN A 203 -1.67 -7.07 -22.24
N GLU A 204 -1.75 -5.88 -22.84
CA GLU A 204 -0.60 -5.13 -23.35
C GLU A 204 -0.50 -3.77 -22.66
N TYR A 205 0.73 -3.41 -22.27
CA TYR A 205 1.09 -2.06 -21.86
C TYR A 205 2.02 -1.46 -22.88
N SER A 206 1.83 -0.18 -23.18
CA SER A 206 2.76 0.58 -24.03
C SER A 206 3.05 1.96 -23.44
N CYS A 207 4.23 2.46 -23.75
CA CYS A 207 4.72 3.75 -23.27
C CYS A 207 5.26 4.57 -24.44
N TRP A 208 5.24 5.90 -24.34
CA TRP A 208 5.85 6.76 -25.36
C TRP A 208 7.38 6.59 -25.41
N THR A 209 8.03 6.44 -24.26
CA THR A 209 9.45 6.10 -24.19
C THR A 209 9.71 4.60 -24.04
N ARG A 210 10.91 4.15 -24.42
CA ARG A 210 11.33 2.76 -24.17
C ARG A 210 11.69 2.56 -22.70
N ILE A 211 10.98 1.67 -22.02
CA ILE A 211 11.26 1.27 -20.64
C ILE A 211 11.60 -0.23 -20.60
N PRO A 212 12.77 -0.64 -20.07
CA PRO A 212 13.12 -2.05 -19.95
C PRO A 212 12.15 -2.83 -19.07
N ILE A 213 12.02 -4.15 -19.32
CA ILE A 213 10.97 -4.96 -18.69
C ILE A 213 11.05 -5.01 -17.15
N ASN A 214 12.25 -4.90 -16.59
CA ASN A 214 12.52 -4.95 -15.15
C ASN A 214 12.08 -3.69 -14.38
N PHE A 215 11.81 -2.58 -15.07
CA PHE A 215 11.31 -1.35 -14.46
C PHE A 215 9.79 -1.21 -14.60
N LYS A 216 9.15 -0.43 -13.73
CA LYS A 216 7.72 -0.12 -13.83
C LYS A 216 7.46 0.79 -15.04
N SER A 217 6.25 0.72 -15.59
CA SER A 217 5.81 1.53 -16.74
C SER A 217 5.85 3.06 -16.46
N TYR A 218 5.85 3.45 -15.18
CA TYR A 218 5.89 4.83 -14.71
C TYR A 218 7.25 5.23 -14.08
N ASP A 219 8.33 4.49 -14.36
CA ASP A 219 9.65 4.78 -13.80
C ASP A 219 10.18 6.15 -14.29
N LEU A 220 10.49 7.04 -13.33
CA LEU A 220 10.95 8.40 -13.59
C LEU A 220 12.30 8.46 -14.32
N GLY A 221 13.13 7.43 -14.17
CA GLY A 221 14.44 7.29 -14.82
C GLY A 221 14.37 7.18 -16.34
N TYR A 222 13.21 6.79 -16.88
CA TYR A 222 12.97 6.56 -18.30
C TYR A 222 12.00 7.56 -18.94
N THR A 223 11.74 8.70 -18.29
CA THR A 223 10.96 9.79 -18.87
C THR A 223 11.66 10.42 -20.08
N GLY A 224 10.87 10.91 -21.04
CA GLY A 224 11.34 11.80 -22.10
C GLY A 224 11.40 13.26 -21.62
N SER A 225 11.55 14.19 -22.55
CA SER A 225 11.70 15.63 -22.27
C SER A 225 10.49 16.42 -22.78
N LEU A 226 9.80 17.14 -21.88
CA LEU A 226 8.84 18.19 -22.23
C LEU A 226 9.55 19.54 -22.24
N LEU A 227 9.62 20.15 -23.42
CA LEU A 227 10.31 21.40 -23.70
C LEU A 227 9.30 22.53 -23.78
N TRP A 228 9.37 23.44 -22.81
CA TRP A 228 8.49 24.58 -22.75
C TRP A 228 8.95 25.73 -23.67
N ASP A 229 8.04 26.26 -24.46
CA ASP A 229 8.26 27.47 -25.27
C ASP A 229 8.53 28.71 -24.40
N SER A 230 7.79 28.84 -23.29
CA SER A 230 7.97 29.88 -22.28
C SER A 230 8.06 29.25 -20.88
N PRO A 231 8.68 29.90 -19.87
CA PRO A 231 8.68 29.37 -18.51
C PRO A 231 7.24 29.04 -18.07
N PRO A 232 6.98 27.87 -17.44
CA PRO A 232 5.63 27.51 -17.02
C PRO A 232 5.04 28.60 -16.12
N PRO A 233 3.71 28.83 -16.17
CA PRO A 233 3.04 29.80 -15.29
C PRO A 233 3.45 29.62 -13.83
N PRO A 234 3.43 30.65 -12.96
CA PRO A 234 3.82 30.48 -11.57
C PRO A 234 2.86 29.54 -10.82
N ALA A 235 3.40 28.61 -10.03
CA ALA A 235 2.59 27.75 -9.18
C ALA A 235 1.92 28.59 -8.09
N GLY A 236 0.58 28.62 -8.07
CA GLY A 236 -0.18 29.21 -6.97
C GLY A 236 -0.02 28.40 -5.68
N SER A 237 -0.31 29.00 -4.52
CA SER A 237 -0.40 28.25 -3.27
C SER A 237 -1.52 27.20 -3.37
N ASN A 238 -1.26 25.98 -2.87
CA ASN A 238 -2.27 24.92 -2.80
C ASN A 238 -2.65 24.70 -1.34
N MET A 239 -3.77 25.29 -0.96
CA MET A 239 -4.34 25.16 0.37
C MET A 239 -5.75 24.57 0.27
N ALA A 240 -6.02 23.57 1.08
CA ALA A 240 -7.33 22.97 1.21
C ALA A 240 -7.80 23.04 2.66
N PHE A 241 -9.03 23.47 2.88
CA PHE A 241 -9.72 23.36 4.15
C PHE A 241 -10.93 22.45 3.97
N ILE A 242 -11.03 21.42 4.80
CA ILE A 242 -11.96 20.31 4.63
C ILE A 242 -12.76 20.13 5.93
N PRO A 243 -13.73 21.01 6.20
CA PRO A 243 -14.63 20.83 7.33
C PRO A 243 -15.54 19.62 7.09
N TYR A 244 -15.92 18.97 8.18
CA TYR A 244 -16.97 17.96 8.16
C TYR A 244 -17.85 18.04 9.41
N VAL A 245 -19.03 17.47 9.25
CA VAL A 245 -19.97 17.19 10.34
C VAL A 245 -20.42 15.75 10.25
N THR A 246 -20.60 15.10 11.39
CA THR A 246 -21.15 13.74 11.49
C THR A 246 -22.29 13.69 12.49
N GLY A 247 -23.30 12.87 12.17
CA GLY A 247 -24.34 12.45 13.10
C GLY A 247 -24.33 10.93 13.18
N ASN A 248 -24.48 10.36 14.37
CA ASN A 248 -24.46 8.92 14.56
C ASN A 248 -25.50 8.43 15.56
N LEU A 249 -25.96 7.20 15.34
CA LEU A 249 -26.77 6.41 16.26
C LEU A 249 -26.02 5.11 16.52
N ASN A 250 -25.60 4.88 17.76
CA ASN A 250 -24.77 3.74 18.13
C ASN A 250 -25.40 2.96 19.29
N SER A 251 -25.35 1.63 19.23
CA SER A 251 -25.71 0.75 20.33
C SER A 251 -24.70 -0.40 20.44
N ASN A 252 -24.37 -0.81 21.65
CA ASN A 252 -23.51 -1.95 21.90
C ASN A 252 -24.16 -2.82 22.97
N LYS A 253 -24.93 -3.81 22.54
CA LYS A 253 -25.66 -4.73 23.42
C LYS A 253 -24.73 -5.72 24.10
N GLU A 254 -23.60 -6.06 23.48
CA GLU A 254 -22.57 -6.91 24.08
C GLU A 254 -22.00 -6.28 25.37
N ASN A 255 -21.82 -4.96 25.37
CA ASN A 255 -21.33 -4.21 26.53
C ASN A 255 -22.46 -3.51 27.33
N ASN A 256 -23.73 -3.94 27.18
CA ASN A 256 -24.90 -3.34 27.83
C ASN A 256 -25.04 -1.81 27.64
N GLN A 257 -24.59 -1.29 26.50
CA GLN A 257 -24.72 0.12 26.15
C GLN A 257 -25.99 0.35 25.32
N PRO A 258 -26.93 1.19 25.81
CA PRO A 258 -28.16 1.49 25.07
C PRO A 258 -27.87 2.28 23.80
N LEU A 259 -28.90 2.44 22.96
CA LEU A 259 -28.83 3.32 21.80
C LEU A 259 -28.52 4.75 22.25
N LYS A 260 -27.47 5.33 21.71
CA LYS A 260 -27.05 6.71 21.94
C LYS A 260 -26.97 7.45 20.61
N ALA A 261 -27.54 8.65 20.59
CA ALA A 261 -27.31 9.60 19.52
C ALA A 261 -26.07 10.44 19.84
N GLY A 262 -25.25 10.67 18.83
CA GLY A 262 -24.06 11.51 18.92
C GLY A 262 -23.93 12.37 17.69
N GLY A 263 -23.18 13.46 17.83
CA GLY A 263 -22.75 14.30 16.73
C GLY A 263 -21.28 14.63 16.91
N ASN A 264 -20.57 14.79 15.80
CA ASN A 264 -19.21 15.26 15.82
C ASN A 264 -18.97 16.31 14.73
N ALA A 265 -18.00 17.18 14.95
CA ALA A 265 -17.54 18.13 13.96
C ALA A 265 -16.03 18.27 14.06
N GLY A 266 -15.40 18.48 12.92
CA GLY A 266 -13.96 18.64 12.83
C GLY A 266 -13.58 19.15 11.46
N PHE A 267 -12.28 19.23 11.22
CA PHE A 267 -11.77 19.59 9.92
C PHE A 267 -10.39 19.01 9.71
N ASP A 268 -10.07 18.81 8.44
CA ASP A 268 -8.70 18.63 7.99
C ASP A 268 -8.27 19.88 7.20
N ALA A 269 -6.99 20.19 7.22
CA ALA A 269 -6.42 21.21 6.35
C ALA A 269 -5.13 20.70 5.73
N LYS A 270 -4.93 20.97 4.44
CA LYS A 270 -3.69 20.68 3.72
C LYS A 270 -3.10 21.98 3.23
N VAL A 271 -1.86 22.26 3.58
CA VAL A 271 -1.16 23.50 3.21
C VAL A 271 0.16 23.13 2.56
N ALA A 272 0.31 23.43 1.27
CA ALA A 272 1.59 23.34 0.59
C ALA A 272 2.50 24.49 1.05
N LEU A 273 3.50 24.20 1.88
CA LEU A 273 4.49 25.19 2.34
C LEU A 273 5.55 25.47 1.28
N SER A 274 5.80 24.51 0.38
CA SER A 274 6.67 24.69 -0.78
C SER A 274 6.25 23.75 -1.91
N SER A 275 6.97 23.80 -3.04
CA SER A 275 6.81 22.85 -4.14
C SER A 275 7.16 21.39 -3.79
N SER A 276 7.45 21.05 -2.54
CA SER A 276 7.66 19.65 -2.18
C SER A 276 7.37 19.36 -0.71
N LEU A 277 6.87 20.31 0.07
CA LEU A 277 6.66 20.18 1.51
C LEU A 277 5.22 20.54 1.87
N ASN A 278 4.51 19.60 2.49
CA ASN A 278 3.11 19.71 2.86
C ASN A 278 2.94 19.70 4.37
N LEU A 279 2.06 20.57 4.87
CA LEU A 279 1.56 20.56 6.24
C LEU A 279 0.10 20.10 6.24
N ASP A 280 -0.14 18.91 6.78
CA ASP A 280 -1.47 18.39 7.06
C ASP A 280 -1.83 18.68 8.51
N LEU A 281 -3.03 19.22 8.73
CA LEU A 281 -3.59 19.48 10.05
C LEU A 281 -4.91 18.72 10.15
N THR A 282 -5.21 18.22 11.34
CA THR A 282 -6.50 17.60 11.64
C THR A 282 -6.97 18.01 13.02
N VAL A 283 -8.27 18.26 13.14
CA VAL A 283 -8.95 18.50 14.41
C VAL A 283 -10.11 17.54 14.50
N ASN A 284 -10.11 16.75 15.57
CA ASN A 284 -11.12 15.77 15.93
C ASN A 284 -11.42 14.68 14.87
N PRO A 285 -10.40 14.18 14.13
CA PRO A 285 -10.60 13.44 12.87
C PRO A 285 -11.64 12.33 12.98
N ASP A 286 -12.45 12.22 11.94
CA ASP A 286 -13.46 11.18 11.81
C ASP A 286 -13.09 10.19 10.70
N PHE A 287 -13.15 8.91 11.06
CA PHE A 287 -12.75 7.77 10.23
C PHE A 287 -13.94 6.86 9.85
N SER A 288 -15.18 7.30 10.08
CA SER A 288 -16.37 6.47 9.87
C SER A 288 -16.65 6.15 8.39
N GLN A 289 -16.06 6.92 7.47
CA GLN A 289 -16.14 6.72 6.02
C GLN A 289 -15.30 5.55 5.52
N ILE A 290 -14.35 5.09 6.34
CA ILE A 290 -13.39 4.06 5.97
C ILE A 290 -14.09 2.71 5.93
N GLU A 291 -13.75 1.92 4.93
CA GLU A 291 -14.25 0.55 4.86
C GLU A 291 -13.74 -0.25 6.05
N VAL A 292 -14.66 -0.97 6.71
CA VAL A 292 -14.32 -1.94 7.76
C VAL A 292 -13.24 -2.88 7.28
N ASP A 293 -12.37 -3.28 8.20
CA ASP A 293 -11.32 -4.23 7.87
C ASP A 293 -11.92 -5.58 7.54
N GLN A 294 -11.31 -6.22 6.56
CA GLN A 294 -11.66 -7.60 6.23
C GLN A 294 -11.06 -8.46 7.33
N GLN A 295 -11.90 -9.13 8.10
CA GLN A 295 -11.42 -10.19 8.97
C GLN A 295 -10.81 -11.30 8.10
N VAL A 296 -9.73 -11.88 8.60
CA VAL A 296 -9.03 -13.00 7.98
C VAL A 296 -9.00 -14.16 8.97
N THR A 297 -8.98 -15.39 8.47
CA THR A 297 -8.75 -16.56 9.32
C THR A 297 -7.26 -16.59 9.70
N ASN A 298 -6.94 -16.49 10.98
CA ASN A 298 -5.57 -16.55 11.45
C ASN A 298 -5.22 -17.98 11.87
N LEU A 299 -4.35 -18.64 11.10
CA LEU A 299 -3.81 -19.97 11.41
C LEU A 299 -2.38 -19.91 11.97
N THR A 300 -1.88 -18.70 12.23
CA THR A 300 -0.57 -18.47 12.85
C THR A 300 -0.72 -18.29 14.37
N ARG A 301 0.41 -18.20 15.07
CA ARG A 301 0.46 -17.91 16.51
C ARG A 301 0.70 -16.44 16.82
N PHE A 302 0.70 -15.59 15.79
CA PHE A 302 1.09 -14.20 15.91
C PHE A 302 -0.07 -13.31 15.47
N ASN A 303 -0.03 -12.07 15.93
CA ASN A 303 -0.94 -11.04 15.46
C ASN A 303 -0.74 -10.82 13.96
N ILE A 304 -1.76 -10.31 13.30
CA ILE A 304 -1.70 -9.99 11.87
C ILE A 304 -1.43 -8.50 11.68
N PHE A 305 -0.67 -8.17 10.64
CA PHE A 305 -0.52 -6.80 10.18
C PHE A 305 -1.74 -6.42 9.35
N LEU A 306 -2.36 -5.28 9.65
CA LEU A 306 -3.46 -4.73 8.86
C LEU A 306 -3.01 -3.42 8.21
N PRO A 307 -3.29 -3.18 6.92
CA PRO A 307 -2.93 -1.92 6.29
C PRO A 307 -3.62 -0.73 6.96
N GLU A 308 -2.95 0.41 6.96
CA GLU A 308 -3.57 1.69 7.30
C GLU A 308 -4.55 2.09 6.19
N LYS A 309 -5.69 2.70 6.57
CA LYS A 309 -6.71 3.20 5.61
C LYS A 309 -7.15 4.63 5.90
N ARG A 310 -6.70 5.22 7.01
CA ARG A 310 -7.09 6.57 7.45
C ARG A 310 -6.30 7.61 6.68
N THR A 311 -6.99 8.44 5.90
CA THR A 311 -6.40 9.40 4.94
C THR A 311 -5.27 10.25 5.52
N PHE A 312 -5.42 10.76 6.76
CA PHE A 312 -4.37 11.55 7.45
C PHE A 312 -3.02 10.81 7.55
N PHE A 313 -3.03 9.48 7.63
CA PHE A 313 -1.82 8.68 7.80
C PHE A 313 -1.25 8.13 6.50
N LEU A 314 -1.95 8.24 5.37
CA LEU A 314 -1.57 7.55 4.13
C LEU A 314 -0.57 8.34 3.26
N GLU A 315 -0.81 9.63 3.06
CA GLU A 315 0.03 10.46 2.17
C GLU A 315 1.45 10.57 2.74
N ASN A 316 2.50 10.35 1.93
CA ASN A 316 3.91 10.29 2.38
C ASN A 316 4.17 9.33 3.58
N SER A 317 3.33 8.32 3.77
CA SER A 317 3.50 7.33 4.86
C SER A 317 4.83 6.61 4.79
N ASP A 318 5.37 6.42 3.57
CA ASP A 318 6.67 5.81 3.28
C ASP A 318 7.83 6.47 4.04
N ILE A 319 7.75 7.77 4.32
CA ILE A 319 8.76 8.51 5.09
C ILE A 319 8.85 7.99 6.53
N PHE A 320 7.74 7.53 7.11
CA PHE A 320 7.67 7.05 8.48
C PHE A 320 7.71 5.51 8.57
N SER A 321 7.00 4.80 7.69
CA SER A 321 6.86 3.34 7.72
C SER A 321 7.93 2.59 6.91
N GLY A 322 8.83 3.31 6.23
CA GLY A 322 9.90 2.75 5.38
C GLY A 322 11.16 2.32 6.11
N TYR A 323 11.07 2.02 7.42
CA TYR A 323 12.17 1.50 8.25
C TYR A 323 11.92 0.05 8.64
N GLY A 324 12.99 -0.72 8.68
CA GLY A 324 12.94 -2.13 9.05
C GLY A 324 12.52 -3.03 7.89
N ILE A 325 11.93 -4.18 8.20
CA ILE A 325 11.50 -5.19 7.22
C ILE A 325 10.04 -5.57 7.48
N GLU A 326 9.38 -6.28 6.58
CA GLU A 326 7.94 -6.59 6.68
C GLU A 326 7.46 -7.09 8.06
N PRO A 327 8.10 -8.09 8.70
CA PRO A 327 7.69 -8.56 10.02
C PRO A 327 8.03 -7.59 11.16
N ILE A 328 8.84 -6.54 10.90
CA ILE A 328 9.42 -5.66 11.93
C ILE A 328 9.42 -4.21 11.42
N ARG A 329 8.34 -3.49 11.72
CA ARG A 329 8.16 -2.08 11.36
C ARG A 329 8.14 -1.21 12.63
N PRO A 330 9.16 -0.37 12.89
CA PRO A 330 9.18 0.49 14.06
C PRO A 330 8.03 1.50 14.12
N PHE A 331 7.48 1.89 12.96
CA PHE A 331 6.32 2.76 12.85
C PHE A 331 5.17 2.07 12.12
N TYR A 332 4.01 2.05 12.77
CA TYR A 332 2.75 1.48 12.34
C TYR A 332 1.63 2.41 12.86
N SER A 333 1.21 3.35 12.01
CA SER A 333 0.27 4.42 12.35
C SER A 333 -1.04 3.91 12.94
N ARG A 334 -1.43 2.68 12.62
CA ARG A 334 -2.65 2.03 13.11
C ARG A 334 -2.68 1.85 14.63
N ARG A 335 -1.53 1.87 15.31
CA ARG A 335 -1.45 1.92 16.78
C ARG A 335 -1.91 3.26 17.38
N ILE A 336 -1.95 4.34 16.59
CA ILE A 336 -2.35 5.67 17.07
C ILE A 336 -3.88 5.74 17.10
N GLY A 337 -4.44 6.09 18.26
CA GLY A 337 -5.90 6.21 18.45
C GLY A 337 -6.61 4.89 18.69
N LEU A 338 -5.89 3.84 19.08
CA LEU A 338 -6.44 2.56 19.55
C LEU A 338 -5.89 2.25 20.95
N ASP A 339 -6.68 1.56 21.79
CA ASP A 339 -6.19 0.95 23.02
C ASP A 339 -5.51 -0.41 22.76
N ASP A 340 -5.04 -1.06 23.82
CA ASP A 340 -4.33 -2.35 23.73
C ASP A 340 -5.22 -3.48 23.18
N ASP A 341 -6.55 -3.36 23.33
CA ASP A 341 -7.57 -4.30 22.83
C ASP A 341 -8.04 -3.94 21.40
N GLY A 342 -7.52 -2.86 20.81
CA GLY A 342 -7.88 -2.38 19.48
C GLY A 342 -9.16 -1.55 19.42
N ASN A 343 -9.73 -1.11 20.54
CA ASN A 343 -10.88 -0.20 20.56
C ASN A 343 -10.45 1.22 20.23
N ALA A 344 -11.30 1.95 19.51
CA ALA A 344 -11.02 3.33 19.13
C ALA A 344 -10.98 4.30 20.32
N ILE A 345 -9.89 5.07 20.41
CA ILE A 345 -9.69 6.21 21.31
C ILE A 345 -9.83 7.51 20.48
N PRO A 346 -10.63 8.50 20.94
CA PRO A 346 -10.74 9.78 20.25
C PRO A 346 -9.39 10.47 20.08
N ILE A 347 -9.14 10.97 18.88
CA ILE A 347 -8.00 11.84 18.57
C ILE A 347 -8.52 13.27 18.65
N TYR A 348 -7.88 14.15 19.43
CA TYR A 348 -8.28 15.55 19.51
C TYR A 348 -7.77 16.36 18.32
N GLY A 349 -6.57 16.06 17.87
CA GLY A 349 -6.00 16.69 16.70
C GLY A 349 -4.58 16.20 16.42
N GLY A 350 -4.05 16.68 15.31
CA GLY A 350 -2.70 16.34 14.89
C GLY A 350 -2.20 17.27 13.80
N ALA A 351 -0.88 17.31 13.69
CA ALA A 351 -0.18 18.01 12.62
C ALA A 351 0.89 17.09 12.04
N ARG A 352 1.07 17.17 10.72
CA ARG A 352 2.07 16.41 10.00
C ARG A 352 2.70 17.26 8.92
N LEU A 353 3.99 17.51 9.06
CA LEU A 353 4.82 18.16 8.05
C LEU A 353 5.60 17.07 7.31
N SER A 354 5.35 16.89 6.01
CA SER A 354 6.01 15.83 5.24
C SER A 354 6.33 16.26 3.82
N GLY A 355 7.45 15.75 3.29
CA GLY A 355 7.88 16.00 1.91
C GLY A 355 9.37 16.28 1.80
N ASN A 356 9.80 16.97 0.74
CA ASN A 356 11.20 17.23 0.44
C ASN A 356 11.58 18.67 0.85
N LEU A 357 12.62 18.81 1.68
CA LEU A 357 13.27 20.09 1.98
C LEU A 357 14.22 20.55 0.85
N GLY A 358 14.72 19.59 0.06
CA GLY A 358 15.62 19.85 -1.06
C GLY A 358 15.61 18.69 -2.04
N SER A 359 16.50 18.71 -3.05
CA SER A 359 16.55 17.67 -4.08
C SER A 359 16.92 16.27 -3.58
N ARG A 360 17.50 16.18 -2.38
CA ARG A 360 17.97 14.92 -1.78
C ARG A 360 17.48 14.69 -0.35
N THR A 361 16.79 15.64 0.26
CA THR A 361 16.41 15.56 1.68
C THR A 361 14.90 15.51 1.80
N ARG A 362 14.37 14.40 2.31
CA ARG A 362 12.96 14.25 2.69
C ARG A 362 12.84 14.26 4.20
N ILE A 363 11.82 14.92 4.71
CA ILE A 363 11.50 14.98 6.13
C ILE A 363 10.06 14.56 6.36
N GLY A 364 9.82 13.99 7.53
CA GLY A 364 8.51 13.74 8.08
C GLY A 364 8.53 14.11 9.56
N ILE A 365 7.65 15.02 9.97
CA ILE A 365 7.43 15.38 11.37
C ILE A 365 5.94 15.24 11.61
N MET A 366 5.55 14.51 12.65
CA MET A 366 4.16 14.27 13.01
C MET A 366 4.00 14.44 14.51
N ASN A 367 2.92 15.10 14.92
CA ASN A 367 2.47 15.13 16.31
C ASN A 367 0.96 14.89 16.35
N MET A 368 0.50 14.03 17.26
CA MET A 368 -0.91 13.73 17.45
C MET A 368 -1.25 13.53 18.92
N GLU A 369 -2.45 13.92 19.31
CA GLU A 369 -2.93 13.80 20.67
C GLU A 369 -4.24 13.01 20.74
N THR A 370 -4.30 12.07 21.68
CA THR A 370 -5.50 11.29 21.99
C THR A 370 -6.09 11.63 23.34
N GLY A 371 -7.40 11.49 23.44
CA GLY A 371 -8.13 11.62 24.69
C GLY A 371 -8.00 10.41 25.60
N ARG A 372 -8.56 10.54 26.81
CA ARG A 372 -8.71 9.44 27.78
C ARG A 372 -10.01 8.69 27.51
N LYS A 373 -9.98 7.35 27.56
CA LYS A 373 -11.19 6.52 27.39
C LYS A 373 -11.04 5.18 28.11
N ASN A 374 -12.10 4.72 28.79
CA ASN A 374 -12.15 3.40 29.44
C ASN A 374 -10.94 3.07 30.33
N GLY A 375 -10.42 4.05 31.09
CA GLY A 375 -9.23 3.86 31.93
C GLY A 375 -7.88 3.93 31.18
N TYR A 376 -7.88 4.01 29.85
CA TYR A 376 -6.69 4.29 29.05
C TYR A 376 -6.36 5.79 29.10
N ALA A 377 -5.17 6.12 29.59
CA ALA A 377 -4.68 7.50 29.68
C ALA A 377 -4.52 8.13 28.29
N GLY A 378 -4.79 9.44 28.18
CA GLY A 378 -4.50 10.19 26.95
C GLY A 378 -3.02 10.11 26.59
N GLN A 379 -2.70 10.21 25.30
CA GLN A 379 -1.34 10.01 24.80
C GLN A 379 -0.97 11.13 23.82
N ASN A 380 0.31 11.49 23.80
CA ASN A 380 0.92 12.25 22.71
C ASN A 380 1.85 11.35 21.91
N TYR A 381 1.70 11.38 20.58
CA TYR A 381 2.51 10.64 19.63
C TYR A 381 3.30 11.65 18.81
N SER A 382 4.62 11.52 18.82
CA SER A 382 5.54 12.31 18.00
C SER A 382 6.38 11.38 17.14
N ALA A 383 6.51 11.70 15.85
CA ALA A 383 7.39 10.99 14.93
C ALA A 383 8.21 12.00 14.14
N ILE A 384 9.52 11.78 14.07
CA ILE A 384 10.46 12.53 13.24
C ILE A 384 11.19 11.54 12.36
N SER A 385 11.31 11.82 11.08
CA SER A 385 12.03 11.01 10.12
C SER A 385 12.75 11.91 9.12
N VAL A 386 13.97 11.54 8.75
CA VAL A 386 14.79 12.24 7.77
C VAL A 386 15.40 11.19 6.83
N ASN A 387 15.16 11.36 5.53
CA ASN A 387 15.75 10.54 4.49
C ASN A 387 16.65 11.43 3.63
N GLN A 388 17.93 11.09 3.56
CA GLN A 388 18.94 11.82 2.81
C GLN A 388 19.50 10.95 1.69
N GLY A 389 19.29 11.38 0.45
CA GLY A 389 19.93 10.82 -0.74
C GLY A 389 21.44 11.02 -0.69
N LEU A 390 22.16 9.91 -0.83
CA LEU A 390 23.60 9.82 -1.00
C LEU A 390 23.91 9.29 -2.41
N PHE A 391 24.95 9.82 -3.04
CA PHE A 391 25.28 9.47 -4.43
C PHE A 391 24.08 9.69 -5.37
N LYS A 392 23.78 8.74 -6.26
CA LYS A 392 22.66 8.82 -7.22
C LYS A 392 21.41 8.02 -6.82
N ARG A 393 21.55 6.89 -6.13
CA ARG A 393 20.43 5.98 -5.76
C ARG A 393 20.47 5.46 -4.32
N SER A 394 21.49 5.82 -3.54
CA SER A 394 21.61 5.37 -2.15
C SER A 394 20.94 6.35 -1.18
N LEU A 395 20.56 5.87 -0.01
CA LEU A 395 19.85 6.62 1.02
C LEU A 395 20.48 6.36 2.38
N ILE A 396 20.63 7.41 3.18
CA ILE A 396 20.75 7.29 4.63
C ILE A 396 19.48 7.85 5.25
N LYS A 397 18.89 7.09 6.18
CA LYS A 397 17.63 7.42 6.83
C LYS A 397 17.83 7.42 8.34
N GLY A 398 17.09 8.25 9.05
CA GLY A 398 17.10 8.29 10.51
C GLY A 398 15.76 8.75 11.05
N TYR A 399 15.33 8.15 12.16
CA TYR A 399 14.05 8.48 12.78
C TYR A 399 14.12 8.52 14.30
N PHE A 400 13.14 9.21 14.88
CA PHE A 400 12.82 9.20 16.30
C PHE A 400 11.30 9.14 16.48
N LEU A 401 10.82 8.17 17.26
CA LEU A 401 9.43 8.01 17.65
C LEU A 401 9.31 8.21 19.16
N ASN A 402 8.26 8.90 19.59
CA ASN A 402 7.96 9.11 20.99
C ASN A 402 6.45 9.01 21.22
N ARG A 403 6.09 8.05 22.06
CA ARG A 403 4.76 7.89 22.63
C ARG A 403 4.84 8.27 24.10
N GLN A 404 4.13 9.31 24.50
CA GLN A 404 4.13 9.84 25.86
C GLN A 404 2.73 9.70 26.47
N GLY A 405 2.62 8.99 27.59
CA GLY A 405 1.37 8.89 28.34
C GLY A 405 1.14 10.08 29.25
N PHE A 406 -0.07 10.63 29.21
CA PHE A 406 -0.58 11.62 30.15
C PHE A 406 -1.22 10.90 31.34
N MET A 407 -0.36 10.32 32.16
CA MET A 407 -0.72 9.49 33.32
C MET A 407 -0.52 10.26 34.62
N THR A 408 -1.38 9.99 35.60
CA THR A 408 -1.20 10.38 37.00
C THR A 408 -0.03 9.62 37.63
N GLU A 409 0.52 10.11 38.74
CA GLU A 409 1.61 9.41 39.45
C GLU A 409 1.19 8.02 39.95
N ALA A 410 -0.06 7.86 40.39
CA ALA A 410 -0.60 6.56 40.79
C ALA A 410 -0.62 5.57 39.62
N GLU A 411 -1.06 6.00 38.43
CA GLU A 411 -1.07 5.17 37.23
C GLU A 411 0.36 4.80 36.78
N LYS A 412 1.33 5.71 36.90
CA LYS A 412 2.74 5.42 36.59
C LYS A 412 3.37 4.42 37.56
N GLN A 413 2.98 4.45 38.83
CA GLN A 413 3.42 3.46 39.81
C GLN A 413 2.82 2.08 39.53
N GLN A 414 1.56 2.05 39.08
CA GLN A 414 0.88 0.80 38.72
C GLN A 414 1.46 0.16 37.44
N ASP A 415 1.74 0.96 36.41
CA ASP A 415 2.33 0.48 35.16
C ASP A 415 3.37 1.49 34.64
N PRO A 416 4.64 1.39 35.08
CA PRO A 416 5.69 2.31 34.66
C PRO A 416 6.01 2.16 33.17
N LEU A 417 5.80 0.99 32.55
CA LEU A 417 6.08 0.78 31.12
C LEU A 417 5.11 1.56 30.22
N LYS A 418 3.93 1.91 30.73
CA LYS A 418 2.97 2.80 30.07
C LYS A 418 3.32 4.28 30.18
N ALA A 419 4.33 4.70 30.95
CA ALA A 419 4.66 6.13 31.03
C ALA A 419 5.16 6.71 29.69
N TYR A 420 6.06 6.02 29.01
CA TYR A 420 6.49 6.38 27.65
C TYR A 420 6.99 5.16 26.87
N GLY A 421 7.07 5.29 25.55
CA GLY A 421 7.79 4.38 24.67
C GLY A 421 8.48 5.18 23.58
N ARG A 422 9.78 4.97 23.39
CA ARG A 422 10.54 5.70 22.37
C ARG A 422 11.37 4.75 21.55
N ASN A 423 11.53 5.07 20.27
CA ASN A 423 12.39 4.33 19.35
C ASN A 423 13.24 5.31 18.57
N ALA A 424 14.53 5.01 18.42
CA ALA A 424 15.42 5.76 17.54
C ALA A 424 16.21 4.78 16.71
N GLY A 425 16.39 5.09 15.43
CA GLY A 425 17.11 4.20 14.53
C GLY A 425 17.61 4.90 13.28
N GLY A 426 18.46 4.19 12.57
CA GLY A 426 19.02 4.63 11.31
C GLY A 426 19.17 3.47 10.33
N GLU A 427 19.11 3.80 9.05
CA GLU A 427 19.25 2.83 7.97
C GLU A 427 20.13 3.41 6.87
N PHE A 428 21.06 2.62 6.38
CA PHE A 428 21.76 2.87 5.13
C PHE A 428 21.25 1.89 4.09
N ALA A 429 20.69 2.40 3.00
CA ALA A 429 20.23 1.62 1.86
C ALA A 429 21.08 1.99 0.63
N TYR A 430 21.80 1.01 0.11
CA TYR A 430 22.62 1.12 -1.09
C TYR A 430 21.86 0.58 -2.29
N SER A 431 21.97 1.25 -3.43
CA SER A 431 21.56 0.73 -4.73
C SER A 431 22.54 1.18 -5.82
N ASN A 432 22.97 0.25 -6.67
CA ASN A 432 23.81 0.59 -7.82
C ASN A 432 23.01 1.33 -8.91
N LEU A 433 23.67 1.98 -9.86
CA LEU A 433 22.97 2.77 -10.89
C LEU A 433 22.01 1.94 -11.75
N LYS A 434 22.39 0.69 -12.08
CA LYS A 434 21.53 -0.22 -12.85
C LYS A 434 20.30 -0.69 -12.05
N GLY A 435 20.30 -0.54 -10.72
CA GLY A 435 19.24 -1.05 -9.84
C GLY A 435 19.28 -2.56 -9.66
N THR A 436 20.34 -3.22 -10.13
CA THR A 436 20.48 -4.68 -10.07
C THR A 436 21.07 -5.17 -8.76
N TRP A 437 21.77 -4.31 -8.02
CA TRP A 437 22.32 -4.63 -6.72
C TRP A 437 21.80 -3.65 -5.69
N ASN A 438 21.31 -4.19 -4.57
CA ASN A 438 20.90 -3.43 -3.41
C ASN A 438 21.46 -4.05 -2.13
N ALA A 439 21.70 -3.23 -1.12
CA ALA A 439 22.10 -3.69 0.20
C ALA A 439 21.53 -2.76 1.27
N TRP A 440 21.29 -3.27 2.46
CA TRP A 440 20.81 -2.46 3.58
C TRP A 440 21.52 -2.80 4.87
N LEU A 441 21.63 -1.81 5.73
CA LEU A 441 22.08 -1.91 7.11
C LEU A 441 21.16 -1.04 7.96
N ASN A 442 20.49 -1.66 8.92
CA ASN A 442 19.46 -1.05 9.74
C ASN A 442 19.77 -1.33 11.23
N PHE A 443 19.70 -0.30 12.06
CA PHE A 443 19.90 -0.41 13.51
C PHE A 443 18.95 0.50 14.28
N ASN A 444 18.34 -0.04 15.33
CA ASN A 444 17.29 0.62 16.10
C ASN A 444 17.44 0.28 17.57
N LYS A 445 17.05 1.23 18.41
CA LYS A 445 17.03 1.11 19.86
C LYS A 445 15.69 1.58 20.40
N SER A 446 15.16 0.83 21.34
CA SER A 446 13.97 1.19 22.11
C SER A 446 14.37 1.71 23.49
N PHE A 447 13.60 2.67 24.01
CA PHE A 447 13.78 3.24 25.33
C PHE A 447 12.46 3.11 26.10
N LYS A 448 12.53 2.43 27.23
CA LYS A 448 11.42 2.16 28.14
C LYS A 448 11.86 2.38 29.59
N PRO A 449 10.97 2.81 30.49
CA PRO A 449 11.25 2.91 31.92
C PRO A 449 11.79 1.58 32.48
N GLY A 450 12.93 1.62 33.18
CA GLY A 450 13.54 0.45 33.82
C GLY A 450 14.17 -0.58 32.87
N ILE A 451 14.16 -0.37 31.55
CA ILE A 451 14.68 -1.32 30.56
C ILE A 451 15.96 -0.78 29.92
N HIS A 452 17.08 -1.50 30.10
CA HIS A 452 18.41 -1.06 29.64
C HIS A 452 19.17 -2.08 28.79
N THR A 453 18.73 -3.33 28.74
CA THR A 453 19.38 -4.43 28.04
C THR A 453 18.42 -5.11 27.06
N GLU A 454 18.97 -5.74 26.01
CA GLU A 454 18.21 -6.45 24.97
C GLU A 454 17.13 -5.60 24.28
N ASN A 455 17.33 -4.29 24.22
CA ASN A 455 16.37 -3.31 23.75
C ASN A 455 16.68 -2.78 22.33
N THR A 456 17.31 -3.62 21.50
CA THR A 456 17.78 -3.25 20.16
C THR A 456 17.24 -4.20 19.08
N TYR A 457 17.08 -3.67 17.88
CA TYR A 457 16.80 -4.42 16.65
C TYR A 457 17.78 -3.97 15.57
N GLY A 458 18.34 -4.90 14.81
CA GLY A 458 19.10 -4.58 13.61
C GLY A 458 18.93 -5.64 12.53
N SER A 459 18.99 -5.18 11.28
CA SER A 459 18.97 -6.05 10.10
C SER A 459 20.03 -5.63 9.10
N THR A 460 20.49 -6.58 8.30
CA THR A 460 21.33 -6.32 7.14
C THR A 460 21.07 -7.35 6.07
N GLY A 461 21.12 -6.92 4.82
CA GLY A 461 20.93 -7.82 3.71
C GLY A 461 21.51 -7.30 2.41
N ILE A 462 21.54 -8.19 1.43
CA ILE A 462 21.98 -7.93 0.07
C ILE A 462 20.98 -8.56 -0.90
N GLY A 463 20.69 -7.83 -1.97
CA GLY A 463 19.84 -8.26 -3.05
C GLY A 463 20.55 -8.11 -4.39
N TYR A 464 20.30 -9.07 -5.28
CA TYR A 464 20.54 -8.97 -6.70
C TYR A 464 19.21 -9.16 -7.44
N SER A 465 18.94 -8.38 -8.48
CA SER A 465 17.78 -8.58 -9.34
C SER A 465 18.03 -8.11 -10.77
N ASP A 466 17.73 -8.96 -11.75
CA ASP A 466 17.59 -8.62 -13.15
C ASP A 466 16.27 -9.15 -13.74
N ASP A 467 16.18 -9.25 -15.08
CA ASP A 467 14.98 -9.72 -15.78
C ASP A 467 14.72 -11.22 -15.63
N LYS A 468 15.74 -12.02 -15.30
CA LYS A 468 15.69 -13.49 -15.24
C LYS A 468 15.89 -14.06 -13.84
N PHE A 469 16.67 -13.38 -13.00
CA PHE A 469 17.07 -13.91 -11.71
C PHE A 469 17.02 -12.81 -10.65
N SER A 470 16.48 -13.16 -9.48
CA SER A 470 16.64 -12.35 -8.28
C SER A 470 17.05 -13.22 -7.11
N MET A 471 17.89 -12.68 -6.24
CA MET A 471 18.27 -13.32 -4.98
C MET A 471 18.36 -12.29 -3.88
N ILE A 472 17.78 -12.59 -2.73
CA ILE A 472 17.83 -11.77 -1.53
C ILE A 472 18.34 -12.63 -0.37
N VAL A 473 19.23 -12.06 0.44
CA VAL A 473 19.62 -12.61 1.74
C VAL A 473 19.49 -11.50 2.78
N ASP A 474 18.71 -11.75 3.84
CA ASP A 474 18.53 -10.85 4.99
C ASP A 474 18.88 -11.57 6.29
N VAL A 475 19.59 -10.89 7.17
CA VAL A 475 19.88 -11.34 8.53
C VAL A 475 19.39 -10.29 9.50
N THR A 476 18.61 -10.74 10.48
CA THR A 476 17.97 -9.87 11.47
C THR A 476 18.21 -10.39 12.89
N SER A 477 18.34 -9.46 13.85
CA SER A 477 18.38 -9.73 15.28
C SER A 477 17.48 -8.77 16.03
N VAL A 478 16.59 -9.31 16.86
CA VAL A 478 15.65 -8.57 17.71
C VAL A 478 15.88 -8.99 19.16
N GLY A 479 16.15 -8.02 20.04
CA GLY A 479 16.27 -8.27 21.47
C GLY A 479 14.90 -8.44 22.15
N THR A 480 14.85 -9.25 23.21
CA THR A 480 13.63 -9.57 23.97
C THR A 480 12.88 -8.32 24.46
N ASN A 481 13.63 -7.30 24.84
CA ASN A 481 13.12 -6.04 25.37
C ASN A 481 13.06 -4.93 24.31
N TYR A 482 13.03 -5.27 23.01
CA TYR A 482 12.80 -4.28 21.96
C TYR A 482 11.30 -3.92 21.87
N TYR A 483 10.91 -2.84 22.55
CA TYR A 483 9.52 -2.35 22.56
C TYR A 483 9.27 -1.35 21.43
N THR A 484 8.11 -1.44 20.77
CA THR A 484 7.69 -0.52 19.70
C THR A 484 6.22 -0.13 19.88
N ASP A 485 5.94 0.80 20.78
CA ASP A 485 4.56 1.23 21.08
C ASP A 485 3.84 1.84 19.88
N MET A 486 4.61 2.45 18.97
CA MET A 486 4.11 3.03 17.72
C MET A 486 4.37 2.10 16.54
N GLY A 487 4.75 0.84 16.75
CA GLY A 487 5.21 -0.08 15.71
C GLY A 487 4.53 -1.43 15.74
N TYR A 488 5.10 -2.34 14.95
CA TYR A 488 4.68 -3.72 14.81
C TYR A 488 5.93 -4.61 14.70
N VAL A 489 6.04 -5.58 15.61
CA VAL A 489 7.10 -6.59 15.61
C VAL A 489 6.40 -7.93 15.73
N GLU A 490 6.32 -8.64 14.63
CA GLU A 490 5.80 -10.00 14.62
C GLU A 490 6.66 -10.87 15.53
N ARG A 491 6.05 -11.88 16.16
CA ARG A 491 6.74 -12.95 16.91
C ARG A 491 7.42 -12.60 18.22
N ILE A 492 7.62 -11.32 18.54
CA ILE A 492 8.22 -10.95 19.82
C ILE A 492 7.31 -11.29 21.00
N GLU A 493 6.00 -11.17 20.82
CA GLU A 493 4.96 -11.54 21.79
C GLU A 493 4.42 -12.93 21.46
N ASN A 494 4.57 -13.86 22.40
CA ASN A 494 4.15 -15.24 22.27
C ASN A 494 3.08 -15.52 23.32
N TYR A 495 1.88 -15.89 22.88
CA TYR A 495 0.79 -16.26 23.79
C TYR A 495 0.98 -17.69 24.31
N ASP A 496 0.98 -17.85 25.63
CA ASP A 496 0.97 -19.13 26.33
C ASP A 496 -0.47 -19.51 26.68
N ALA A 497 -1.04 -20.41 25.86
CA ALA A 497 -2.44 -20.83 26.01
C ALA A 497 -2.70 -21.62 27.31
N ALA A 498 -1.68 -22.18 27.94
CA ALA A 498 -1.85 -22.91 29.21
C ALA A 498 -1.92 -21.96 30.41
N ARG A 499 -1.30 -20.78 30.30
CA ARG A 499 -1.24 -19.78 31.39
C ARG A 499 -2.12 -18.56 31.15
N ASP A 500 -2.67 -18.40 29.95
CA ASP A 500 -3.39 -17.20 29.53
C ASP A 500 -2.55 -15.93 29.72
N THR A 501 -1.31 -15.99 29.22
CA THR A 501 -0.34 -14.88 29.35
C THR A 501 0.47 -14.68 28.08
N ILE A 502 0.96 -13.47 27.88
CA ILE A 502 1.86 -13.12 26.77
C ILE A 502 3.29 -13.06 27.30
N VAL A 503 4.18 -13.83 26.68
CA VAL A 503 5.60 -13.87 27.00
C VAL A 503 6.40 -13.26 25.86
N ARG A 504 7.30 -12.33 26.19
CA ARG A 504 8.18 -11.70 25.21
C ARG A 504 9.45 -12.52 25.02
N VAL A 505 9.80 -12.83 23.78
CA VAL A 505 11.00 -13.60 23.43
C VAL A 505 11.69 -12.94 22.23
N GLY A 506 12.95 -12.55 22.42
CA GLY A 506 13.78 -12.06 21.31
C GLY A 506 14.11 -13.17 20.32
N PHE A 507 14.50 -12.81 19.10
CA PHE A 507 14.83 -13.80 18.08
C PHE A 507 15.83 -13.26 17.08
N LYS A 508 16.45 -14.16 16.32
CA LYS A 508 17.23 -13.82 15.14
C LYS A 508 16.65 -14.59 13.97
N HIS A 509 16.59 -13.99 12.80
CA HIS A 509 16.19 -14.71 11.60
C HIS A 509 17.13 -14.50 10.43
N LEU A 510 17.19 -15.50 9.57
CA LEU A 510 17.83 -15.50 8.28
C LEU A 510 16.72 -15.76 7.25
N PHE A 511 16.55 -14.83 6.33
CA PHE A 511 15.68 -14.99 5.18
C PHE A 511 16.54 -15.09 3.92
N THR A 512 16.23 -16.06 3.06
CA THR A 512 16.86 -16.17 1.74
C THR A 512 15.79 -16.48 0.73
N GLU A 513 15.79 -15.77 -0.38
CA GLU A 513 14.85 -15.99 -1.48
C GLU A 513 15.60 -15.94 -2.79
N ALA A 514 15.37 -16.92 -3.64
CA ALA A 514 15.90 -16.97 -5.00
C ALA A 514 14.76 -17.21 -5.98
N THR A 515 14.60 -16.31 -6.94
CA THR A 515 13.58 -16.37 -7.97
C THR A 515 14.22 -16.50 -9.34
N TRP A 516 13.76 -17.46 -10.12
CA TRP A 516 14.14 -17.64 -11.52
C TRP A 516 12.93 -17.43 -12.43
N ARG A 517 13.09 -16.65 -13.49
CA ARG A 517 12.04 -16.24 -14.42
C ARG A 517 12.39 -16.64 -15.85
N ILE A 518 11.43 -17.23 -16.55
CA ILE A 518 11.52 -17.58 -17.97
C ILE A 518 10.33 -16.95 -18.68
N ALA A 519 10.57 -16.04 -19.62
CA ALA A 519 9.53 -15.41 -20.43
C ALA A 519 9.62 -15.93 -21.88
N PRO A 520 8.74 -16.86 -22.32
CA PRO A 520 8.71 -17.33 -23.69
C PRO A 520 8.42 -16.16 -24.67
N PRO A 521 9.13 -16.04 -25.80
CA PRO A 521 8.97 -14.90 -26.70
C PRO A 521 7.63 -14.93 -27.48
N LYS A 522 7.01 -16.11 -27.61
CA LYS A 522 5.73 -16.35 -28.30
C LYS A 522 4.98 -17.49 -27.61
N GLY A 523 3.66 -17.50 -27.73
CA GLY A 523 2.80 -18.57 -27.22
C GLY A 523 1.67 -18.06 -26.35
N LYS A 524 1.06 -18.96 -25.58
CA LYS A 524 -0.02 -18.65 -24.62
C LYS A 524 0.49 -18.41 -23.19
N ILE A 525 1.79 -18.57 -22.98
CA ILE A 525 2.46 -18.42 -21.69
C ILE A 525 3.31 -17.16 -21.77
N ASN A 526 3.10 -16.24 -20.82
CA ASN A 526 3.89 -15.02 -20.69
C ASN A 526 5.14 -15.27 -19.85
N ARG A 527 5.01 -16.02 -18.75
CA ARG A 527 6.11 -16.20 -17.80
C ARG A 527 5.97 -17.46 -16.96
N HIS A 528 7.10 -18.13 -16.73
CA HIS A 528 7.30 -19.08 -15.66
C HIS A 528 8.15 -18.40 -14.58
N THR A 529 7.74 -18.54 -13.33
CA THR A 529 8.48 -18.06 -12.16
C THR A 529 8.65 -19.23 -11.22
N PHE A 530 9.91 -19.51 -10.85
CA PHE A 530 10.26 -20.50 -9.84
C PHE A 530 10.85 -19.75 -8.65
N ASN A 531 10.26 -19.89 -7.47
CA ASN A 531 10.73 -19.25 -6.27
C ASN A 531 11.13 -20.30 -5.23
N LEU A 532 12.29 -20.12 -4.63
CA LEU A 532 12.75 -20.91 -3.49
C LEU A 532 13.05 -19.95 -2.34
N SER A 533 12.30 -20.05 -1.26
CA SER A 533 12.49 -19.21 -0.08
C SER A 533 12.79 -20.06 1.16
N ASN A 534 13.63 -19.55 2.04
CA ASN A 534 13.89 -20.13 3.35
C ASN A 534 13.80 -19.05 4.42
N TYR A 535 12.85 -19.21 5.32
CA TYR A 535 12.68 -18.39 6.51
C TYR A 535 13.11 -19.18 7.74
N ARG A 536 14.26 -18.83 8.32
CA ARG A 536 14.84 -19.53 9.45
C ARG A 536 14.96 -18.62 10.66
N VAL A 537 14.37 -19.04 11.78
CA VAL A 537 14.38 -18.32 13.06
C VAL A 537 15.16 -19.12 14.10
N VAL A 538 15.99 -18.44 14.89
CA VAL A 538 16.67 -18.99 16.05
C VAL A 538 16.38 -18.15 17.29
N ASN A 539 16.40 -18.80 18.44
CA ASN A 539 16.25 -18.15 19.74
C ASN A 539 17.47 -17.28 20.06
N PRO A 540 17.45 -16.46 21.13
CA PRO A 540 18.57 -15.61 21.50
C PRO A 540 19.88 -16.41 21.73
N ASP A 541 19.76 -17.65 22.21
CA ASP A 541 20.84 -18.62 22.44
C ASP A 541 21.31 -19.38 21.18
N TYR A 542 20.80 -19.02 19.99
CA TYR A 542 21.07 -19.65 18.69
C TYR A 542 20.50 -21.07 18.49
N SER A 543 19.74 -21.60 19.45
CA SER A 543 18.97 -22.82 19.23
C SER A 543 17.90 -22.61 18.15
N LEU A 544 17.64 -23.64 17.34
CA LEU A 544 16.62 -23.57 16.29
C LEU A 544 15.24 -23.30 16.91
N ASN A 545 14.61 -22.22 16.47
CA ASN A 545 13.22 -21.92 16.79
C ASN A 545 12.34 -22.45 15.64
N GLU A 546 12.50 -21.92 14.44
CA GLU A 546 11.69 -22.28 13.28
C GLU A 546 12.51 -22.35 11.99
N ASN A 547 12.07 -23.17 11.06
CA ASN A 547 12.56 -23.18 9.70
C ASN A 547 11.41 -23.53 8.75
N ASN A 548 11.08 -22.63 7.84
CA ASN A 548 10.17 -22.84 6.74
C ASN A 548 10.97 -22.79 5.44
N LEU A 549 10.93 -23.87 4.66
CA LEU A 549 11.48 -23.94 3.30
C LEU A 549 10.32 -24.07 2.35
N GLU A 550 10.18 -23.13 1.43
CA GLU A 550 9.05 -23.06 0.51
C GLU A 550 9.55 -23.03 -0.94
N PHE A 551 8.88 -23.80 -1.77
CA PHE A 551 9.03 -23.75 -3.21
C PHE A 551 7.70 -23.36 -3.84
N ASP A 552 7.71 -22.27 -4.60
CA ASP A 552 6.57 -21.80 -5.38
C ASP A 552 6.90 -21.89 -6.89
N TYR A 553 5.92 -22.36 -7.66
CA TYR A 553 5.94 -22.30 -9.10
C TYR A 553 4.71 -21.55 -9.61
N GLN A 554 4.95 -20.41 -10.24
CA GLN A 554 3.94 -19.58 -10.87
C GLN A 554 4.05 -19.62 -12.40
N LEU A 555 2.90 -19.85 -13.04
CA LEU A 555 2.70 -19.83 -14.48
C LEU A 555 1.71 -18.74 -14.84
N GLU A 556 2.14 -17.75 -15.60
CA GLU A 556 1.31 -16.64 -16.07
C GLU A 556 0.97 -16.81 -17.56
N PHE A 557 -0.32 -16.80 -17.87
CA PHE A 557 -0.82 -16.94 -19.23
C PHE A 557 -1.02 -15.58 -19.89
N SER A 558 -1.00 -15.56 -21.24
CA SER A 558 -1.18 -14.33 -22.01
C SER A 558 -2.56 -13.69 -21.81
N ASN A 559 -3.53 -14.45 -21.33
CA ASN A 559 -4.89 -13.98 -21.03
C ASN A 559 -5.07 -13.52 -19.57
N THR A 560 -4.02 -13.21 -18.82
CA THR A 560 -4.05 -12.85 -17.37
C THR A 560 -4.40 -13.97 -16.40
N ALA A 561 -4.82 -15.16 -16.87
CA ALA A 561 -4.96 -16.30 -15.99
C ALA A 561 -3.59 -16.67 -15.41
N SER A 562 -3.59 -17.30 -14.24
CA SER A 562 -2.36 -17.81 -13.62
C SER A 562 -2.61 -19.11 -12.87
N LEU A 563 -1.57 -19.94 -12.78
CA LEU A 563 -1.51 -21.09 -11.90
C LEU A 563 -0.33 -20.89 -10.95
N ASN A 564 -0.53 -21.09 -9.65
CA ASN A 564 0.51 -21.07 -8.64
C ASN A 564 0.44 -22.40 -7.90
N ALA A 565 1.58 -23.03 -7.67
CA ALA A 565 1.69 -24.27 -6.90
C ALA A 565 2.80 -24.10 -5.87
N GLU A 566 2.45 -24.29 -4.61
CA GLU A 566 3.30 -24.05 -3.46
C GLU A 566 3.45 -25.34 -2.65
N VAL A 567 4.68 -25.62 -2.20
CA VAL A 567 4.94 -26.64 -1.20
C VAL A 567 5.89 -26.09 -0.15
N SER A 568 5.57 -26.35 1.11
CA SER A 568 6.39 -25.92 2.24
C SER A 568 6.76 -27.11 3.13
N ASN A 569 7.99 -27.09 3.64
CA ASN A 569 8.47 -28.00 4.67
C ASN A 569 8.87 -27.19 5.91
N ASN A 570 8.20 -27.49 7.02
CA ASN A 570 8.26 -26.71 8.25
C ASN A 570 8.94 -27.52 9.35
N THR A 571 9.78 -26.85 10.14
CA THR A 571 10.26 -27.32 11.43
C THR A 571 9.97 -26.23 12.46
N VAL A 572 9.21 -26.56 13.50
CA VAL A 572 8.80 -25.61 14.54
C VAL A 572 9.17 -26.19 15.91
N GLN A 573 10.05 -25.52 16.63
CA GLN A 573 10.27 -25.72 18.06
C GLN A 573 9.27 -24.82 18.81
N LEU A 574 8.14 -25.41 19.18
CA LEU A 574 7.09 -24.68 19.89
C LEU A 574 7.55 -24.41 21.32
N LEU A 575 7.62 -23.13 21.72
CA LEU A 575 8.11 -22.71 23.05
C LEU A 575 7.02 -22.72 24.13
N PHE A 576 5.78 -22.43 23.73
CA PHE A 576 4.61 -22.35 24.62
C PHE A 576 3.46 -23.16 24.02
N PRO A 577 2.59 -23.78 24.84
CA PRO A 577 1.40 -24.44 24.34
C PRO A 577 0.50 -23.47 23.58
N ILE A 578 -0.14 -23.95 22.51
CA ILE A 578 -1.01 -23.13 21.64
C ILE A 578 -2.33 -23.83 21.40
N SER A 579 -3.39 -23.07 21.15
CA SER A 579 -4.67 -23.64 20.77
C SER A 579 -5.18 -23.09 19.45
N PHE A 580 -5.71 -24.00 18.64
CA PHE A 580 -6.53 -23.69 17.46
C PHE A 580 -7.97 -24.18 17.63
N THR A 581 -8.28 -24.84 18.75
CA THR A 581 -9.57 -25.46 19.07
C THR A 581 -9.98 -25.08 20.50
N ASP A 582 -11.20 -25.43 20.91
CA ASP A 582 -11.62 -25.27 22.31
C ASP A 582 -11.16 -26.43 23.22
N ALA A 583 -10.32 -27.33 22.71
CA ALA A 583 -9.80 -28.48 23.43
C ALA A 583 -8.44 -28.18 24.08
N THR A 584 -7.76 -29.23 24.56
CA THR A 584 -6.42 -29.11 25.17
C THR A 584 -5.45 -28.44 24.20
N PRO A 585 -4.65 -27.45 24.64
CA PRO A 585 -3.59 -26.86 23.82
C PRO A 585 -2.58 -27.90 23.33
N ILE A 586 -2.07 -27.69 22.11
CA ILE A 586 -0.97 -28.44 21.53
C ILE A 586 0.30 -28.17 22.37
N PRO A 587 1.01 -29.21 22.83
CA PRO A 587 2.08 -29.06 23.81
C PRO A 587 3.39 -28.52 23.22
N VAL A 588 4.27 -28.04 24.10
CA VAL A 588 5.65 -27.69 23.76
C VAL A 588 6.38 -28.92 23.20
N ALA A 589 6.74 -28.89 21.92
CA ALA A 589 7.51 -29.95 21.27
C ALA A 589 8.18 -29.44 19.98
N ARG A 590 9.00 -30.29 19.37
CA ARG A 590 9.49 -30.08 18.01
C ARG A 590 8.55 -30.74 17.01
N TYR A 591 7.98 -29.94 16.13
CA TYR A 591 7.12 -30.38 15.05
C TYR A 591 7.84 -30.28 13.72
N LYS A 592 7.66 -31.29 12.88
CA LYS A 592 8.08 -31.29 11.48
C LYS A 592 6.88 -31.69 10.64
N TYR A 593 6.56 -30.88 9.64
CA TYR A 593 5.37 -31.12 8.83
C TYR A 593 5.52 -30.48 7.46
N SER A 594 4.93 -31.10 6.45
CA SER A 594 4.84 -30.55 5.10
C SER A 594 3.40 -30.33 4.67
N ASN A 595 3.17 -29.24 3.96
CA ASN A 595 1.89 -28.94 3.34
C ASN A 595 2.11 -28.22 2.01
N GLY A 596 1.05 -28.09 1.22
CA GLY A 596 1.12 -27.38 -0.04
C GLY A 596 -0.25 -26.94 -0.51
N SER A 597 -0.25 -26.11 -1.54
CA SER A 597 -1.46 -25.60 -2.14
C SER A 597 -1.30 -25.41 -3.65
N ILE A 598 -2.44 -25.41 -4.35
CA ILE A 598 -2.51 -25.03 -5.75
C ILE A 598 -3.59 -23.95 -5.86
N LYS A 599 -3.24 -22.82 -6.46
CA LYS A 599 -4.13 -21.70 -6.74
C LYS A 599 -4.21 -21.42 -8.22
N PHE A 600 -5.41 -21.49 -8.78
CA PHE A 600 -5.72 -21.03 -10.13
C PHE A 600 -6.48 -19.70 -10.07
N ASN A 601 -5.98 -18.69 -10.79
CA ASN A 601 -6.72 -17.46 -11.07
C ASN A 601 -7.15 -17.49 -12.55
N SER A 602 -8.45 -17.28 -12.79
CA SER A 602 -8.97 -17.14 -14.16
C SER A 602 -8.62 -15.77 -14.78
N ASP A 603 -8.99 -15.59 -16.06
CA ASP A 603 -8.79 -14.36 -16.81
C ASP A 603 -9.56 -13.17 -16.17
N ILE A 604 -8.85 -12.27 -15.48
CA ILE A 604 -9.45 -11.13 -14.74
C ILE A 604 -10.15 -10.12 -15.66
N ARG A 605 -9.90 -10.21 -16.97
CA ARG A 605 -10.48 -9.32 -17.98
C ARG A 605 -11.94 -9.70 -18.27
N LYS A 606 -12.34 -10.93 -17.98
CA LYS A 606 -13.71 -11.42 -18.18
C LYS A 606 -14.63 -10.88 -17.09
N THR A 607 -15.87 -10.55 -17.48
CA THR A 607 -16.93 -10.06 -16.57
C THR A 607 -17.21 -11.03 -15.44
N PHE A 608 -17.10 -12.33 -15.68
CA PHE A 608 -17.02 -13.35 -14.64
C PHE A 608 -15.59 -13.86 -14.58
N ASN A 609 -14.96 -13.71 -13.42
CA ASN A 609 -13.67 -14.29 -13.10
C ASN A 609 -13.76 -14.88 -11.70
N TYR A 610 -12.93 -15.88 -11.45
CA TYR A 610 -12.83 -16.59 -10.20
C TYR A 610 -11.38 -16.97 -9.90
N PHE A 611 -11.14 -17.28 -8.64
CA PHE A 611 -9.97 -18.02 -8.21
C PHE A 611 -10.40 -19.24 -7.41
N LEU A 612 -9.57 -20.28 -7.45
CA LEU A 612 -9.72 -21.47 -6.64
C LEU A 612 -8.36 -21.82 -6.08
N MET A 613 -8.26 -21.94 -4.77
CA MET A 613 -7.11 -22.47 -4.05
C MET A 613 -7.55 -23.66 -3.23
N ALA A 614 -6.89 -24.78 -3.45
CA ALA A 614 -7.03 -25.97 -2.63
C ALA A 614 -5.66 -26.30 -2.05
N GLY A 615 -5.62 -26.59 -0.75
CA GLY A 615 -4.40 -26.91 -0.05
C GLY A 615 -4.64 -27.88 1.09
N GLY A 616 -3.55 -28.44 1.59
CA GLY A 616 -3.59 -29.31 2.74
C GLY A 616 -2.30 -30.07 2.94
N GLY A 617 -2.26 -30.84 4.01
CA GLY A 617 -1.11 -31.62 4.41
C GLY A 617 -1.04 -31.77 5.91
N GLU A 618 0.17 -31.98 6.39
CA GLU A 618 0.47 -32.04 7.82
C GLU A 618 0.46 -30.63 8.42
N PHE A 619 0.05 -30.54 9.68
CA PHE A 619 0.01 -29.27 10.43
C PHE A 619 0.29 -29.56 11.91
N TYR A 620 1.49 -29.23 12.39
CA TYR A 620 2.00 -29.70 13.68
C TYR A 620 1.97 -31.24 13.78
N ASN A 621 1.24 -31.80 14.75
CA ASN A 621 1.00 -33.24 14.88
C ASN A 621 -0.37 -33.66 14.30
N GLY A 622 -1.02 -32.77 13.55
CA GLY A 622 -2.32 -32.99 12.92
C GLY A 622 -2.26 -32.76 11.41
N THR A 623 -3.42 -32.46 10.85
CA THR A 623 -3.60 -32.18 9.43
C THR A 623 -4.44 -30.92 9.22
N VAL A 624 -4.16 -30.22 8.14
CA VAL A 624 -4.95 -29.09 7.65
C VAL A 624 -5.50 -29.41 6.26
N LYS A 625 -6.74 -29.00 6.02
CA LYS A 625 -7.34 -28.93 4.68
C LYS A 625 -7.90 -27.54 4.48
N GLN A 626 -7.55 -26.92 3.36
CA GLN A 626 -7.93 -25.56 3.04
C GLN A 626 -8.59 -25.54 1.67
N LEU A 627 -9.72 -24.85 1.61
CA LEU A 627 -10.38 -24.48 0.38
C LEU A 627 -10.65 -22.99 0.44
N GLN A 628 -10.01 -22.22 -0.42
CA GLN A 628 -10.33 -20.82 -0.64
C GLN A 628 -10.83 -20.68 -2.07
N THR A 629 -11.97 -20.06 -2.24
CA THR A 629 -12.51 -19.76 -3.57
C THR A 629 -13.16 -18.40 -3.54
N GLY A 630 -13.15 -17.74 -4.68
CA GLY A 630 -13.88 -16.52 -4.83
C GLY A 630 -14.18 -16.25 -6.27
N PHE A 631 -15.20 -15.45 -6.50
CA PHE A 631 -15.53 -14.99 -7.84
C PHE A 631 -15.95 -13.54 -7.80
N THR A 632 -15.67 -12.86 -8.91
CA THR A 632 -16.19 -11.53 -9.20
C THR A 632 -17.02 -11.61 -10.48
N TYR A 633 -18.28 -11.20 -10.36
CA TYR A 633 -19.19 -10.99 -11.47
C TYR A 633 -19.42 -9.49 -11.65
N ARG A 634 -19.20 -8.98 -12.87
CA ARG A 634 -19.40 -7.58 -13.23
C ARG A 634 -20.43 -7.46 -14.34
N LYS A 635 -21.45 -6.63 -14.11
CA LYS A 635 -22.23 -6.02 -15.19
C LYS A 635 -21.67 -4.62 -15.40
N GLN A 636 -20.65 -4.56 -16.25
CA GLN A 636 -19.87 -3.33 -16.46
C GLN A 636 -20.72 -2.21 -17.07
N PRO A 637 -20.51 -0.95 -16.67
CA PRO A 637 -19.59 -0.50 -15.61
C PRO A 637 -20.26 -0.39 -14.21
N SER A 638 -21.56 -0.67 -14.10
CA SER A 638 -22.40 -0.21 -12.99
C SER A 638 -22.49 -1.17 -11.79
N LEU A 639 -22.17 -2.44 -11.95
CA LEU A 639 -22.33 -3.44 -10.89
C LEU A 639 -21.12 -4.36 -10.81
N SER A 640 -20.62 -4.56 -9.60
CA SER A 640 -19.67 -5.61 -9.25
C SER A 640 -20.22 -6.40 -8.05
N PHE A 641 -20.22 -7.73 -8.17
CA PHE A 641 -20.48 -8.64 -7.08
C PHE A 641 -19.25 -9.52 -6.89
N THR A 642 -18.70 -9.52 -5.69
CA THR A 642 -17.56 -10.36 -5.32
C THR A 642 -17.97 -11.28 -4.18
N LEU A 643 -17.63 -12.56 -4.26
CA LEU A 643 -17.69 -13.49 -3.13
C LEU A 643 -16.28 -13.96 -2.83
N ALA A 644 -15.88 -13.88 -1.58
CA ALA A 644 -14.76 -14.65 -1.05
C ALA A 644 -15.30 -15.71 -0.07
N PHE A 645 -14.82 -16.93 -0.20
CA PHE A 645 -15.12 -18.06 0.65
C PHE A 645 -13.83 -18.72 1.06
N GLU A 646 -13.68 -18.98 2.35
CA GLU A 646 -12.59 -19.74 2.91
C GLU A 646 -13.15 -20.78 3.89
N TYR A 647 -12.64 -21.99 3.76
CA TYR A 647 -12.90 -23.11 4.64
C TYR A 647 -11.58 -23.73 5.06
N ASN A 648 -11.37 -23.82 6.38
CA ASN A 648 -10.22 -24.49 6.96
C ASN A 648 -10.70 -25.58 7.91
N GLN A 649 -10.26 -26.81 7.69
CA GLN A 649 -10.48 -27.93 8.60
C GLN A 649 -9.16 -28.30 9.26
N LEU A 650 -9.10 -28.18 10.58
CA LEU A 650 -7.96 -28.59 11.39
C LEU A 650 -8.34 -29.86 12.15
N ARG A 651 -7.53 -30.91 12.02
CA ARG A 651 -7.71 -32.17 12.74
C ARG A 651 -6.43 -32.55 13.44
N PHE A 652 -6.48 -32.63 14.76
CA PHE A 652 -5.38 -33.08 15.60
C PHE A 652 -5.72 -34.44 16.23
N PRO A 653 -4.76 -35.11 16.89
CA PRO A 653 -5.07 -36.24 17.78
C PRO A 653 -6.21 -35.89 18.74
N LEU A 654 -7.05 -36.88 19.09
CA LEU A 654 -8.32 -36.70 19.82
C LEU A 654 -8.22 -35.73 21.02
N THR A 655 -7.12 -35.77 21.77
CA THR A 655 -6.85 -34.90 22.92
C THR A 655 -6.87 -33.40 22.63
N TYR A 656 -6.45 -32.99 21.41
CA TYR A 656 -6.37 -31.59 20.98
C TYR A 656 -7.53 -31.19 20.04
N GLY A 657 -8.44 -32.12 19.77
CA GLY A 657 -9.69 -31.88 19.06
C GLY A 657 -9.56 -31.60 17.57
N LYS A 658 -10.64 -31.04 17.02
CA LYS A 658 -10.77 -30.61 15.62
C LYS A 658 -11.56 -29.31 15.59
N THR A 659 -11.34 -28.50 14.57
CA THR A 659 -12.16 -27.31 14.32
C THR A 659 -12.39 -27.12 12.82
N GLU A 660 -13.49 -26.44 12.50
CA GLU A 660 -13.88 -26.05 11.16
C GLU A 660 -14.14 -24.55 11.15
N LEU A 661 -13.33 -23.83 10.37
CA LEU A 661 -13.39 -22.38 10.27
C LEU A 661 -13.97 -22.00 8.92
N PHE A 662 -14.99 -21.14 8.94
CA PHE A 662 -15.62 -20.59 7.76
C PHE A 662 -15.48 -19.09 7.76
N LEU A 663 -15.06 -18.55 6.62
CA LEU A 663 -15.10 -17.13 6.31
C LEU A 663 -15.85 -16.95 4.98
N ILE A 664 -16.99 -16.28 5.03
CA ILE A 664 -17.81 -15.97 3.85
C ILE A 664 -17.97 -14.46 3.78
N ALA A 665 -17.44 -13.85 2.73
CA ALA A 665 -17.36 -12.41 2.61
C ALA A 665 -17.88 -11.90 1.25
N PRO A 666 -19.21 -11.85 1.05
CA PRO A 666 -19.78 -11.24 -0.15
C PRO A 666 -19.71 -9.72 -0.09
N ARG A 667 -19.48 -9.12 -1.26
CA ARG A 667 -19.42 -7.69 -1.50
C ARG A 667 -20.25 -7.34 -2.74
N VAL A 668 -21.16 -6.40 -2.60
CA VAL A 668 -21.95 -5.82 -3.69
C VAL A 668 -21.53 -4.37 -3.85
N GLU A 669 -21.13 -3.96 -5.04
CA GLU A 669 -20.85 -2.58 -5.38
C GLU A 669 -21.72 -2.15 -6.56
N ILE A 670 -22.56 -1.14 -6.33
CA ILE A 670 -23.40 -0.50 -7.35
C ILE A 670 -22.87 0.91 -7.56
N SER A 671 -22.50 1.21 -8.80
CA SER A 671 -22.07 2.54 -9.24
C SER A 671 -23.13 3.11 -10.17
N PHE A 672 -23.87 4.11 -9.69
CA PHE A 672 -24.89 4.80 -10.48
C PHE A 672 -24.25 5.83 -11.44
N SER A 673 -23.10 6.37 -11.06
CA SER A 673 -22.22 7.23 -11.87
C SER A 673 -20.80 7.16 -11.30
N THR A 674 -19.87 7.95 -11.85
CA THR A 674 -18.53 8.16 -11.25
C THR A 674 -18.56 8.95 -9.93
N ASN A 675 -19.73 9.43 -9.51
CA ASN A 675 -19.91 10.27 -8.32
C ASN A 675 -20.96 9.73 -7.33
N LEU A 676 -21.59 8.58 -7.61
CA LEU A 676 -22.67 8.05 -6.78
C LEU A 676 -22.56 6.53 -6.65
N PHE A 677 -22.31 6.06 -5.43
CA PHE A 677 -21.95 4.67 -5.14
C PHE A 677 -22.76 4.12 -3.97
N TRP A 678 -23.08 2.84 -4.05
CA TRP A 678 -23.59 2.05 -2.95
C TRP A 678 -22.76 0.77 -2.84
N THR A 679 -22.12 0.56 -1.69
CA THR A 679 -21.29 -0.62 -1.40
C THR A 679 -21.87 -1.34 -0.19
N THR A 680 -22.13 -2.63 -0.28
CA THR A 680 -22.48 -3.47 0.87
C THR A 680 -21.50 -4.61 0.98
N PHE A 681 -20.89 -4.74 2.15
CA PHE A 681 -19.96 -5.80 2.51
C PHE A 681 -20.55 -6.58 3.67
N LEU A 682 -20.62 -7.89 3.55
CA LEU A 682 -21.01 -8.77 4.63
C LEU A 682 -19.84 -9.71 4.91
N GLN A 683 -19.69 -10.12 6.16
CA GLN A 683 -18.63 -11.05 6.55
C GLN A 683 -19.09 -11.96 7.67
N TYR A 684 -19.22 -13.25 7.36
CA TYR A 684 -19.51 -14.32 8.32
C TYR A 684 -18.19 -15.01 8.67
N ASN A 685 -17.77 -14.92 9.93
CA ASN A 685 -16.51 -15.50 10.42
C ASN A 685 -16.77 -16.31 11.69
N THR A 686 -16.54 -17.62 11.63
CA THR A 686 -16.74 -18.50 12.79
C THR A 686 -15.60 -18.44 13.81
N GLN A 687 -14.36 -18.10 13.40
CA GLN A 687 -13.22 -17.98 14.30
C GLN A 687 -13.40 -16.84 15.31
N ASN A 688 -13.90 -15.69 14.84
CA ASN A 688 -14.16 -14.52 15.69
C ASN A 688 -15.58 -14.48 16.27
N ASN A 689 -16.37 -15.54 16.03
CA ASN A 689 -17.80 -15.60 16.32
C ASN A 689 -18.54 -14.31 15.90
N ASN A 690 -18.32 -13.84 14.66
CA ASN A 690 -18.81 -12.54 14.21
C ASN A 690 -19.39 -12.59 12.79
N PHE A 691 -20.63 -12.15 12.65
CA PHE A 691 -21.28 -11.83 11.39
C PHE A 691 -21.48 -10.31 11.28
N ASN A 692 -20.68 -9.69 10.41
CA ASN A 692 -20.70 -8.24 10.17
C ASN A 692 -21.49 -7.91 8.90
N ILE A 693 -22.24 -6.82 8.95
CA ILE A 693 -22.84 -6.14 7.81
C ILE A 693 -22.33 -4.69 7.82
N ASN A 694 -21.77 -4.24 6.71
CA ASN A 694 -21.38 -2.85 6.49
C ASN A 694 -21.93 -2.38 5.14
N SER A 695 -22.85 -1.43 5.16
CA SER A 695 -23.44 -0.84 3.95
C SER A 695 -23.14 0.65 3.92
N ARG A 696 -22.58 1.13 2.81
CA ARG A 696 -22.15 2.51 2.61
C ARG A 696 -22.75 3.06 1.33
N PHE A 697 -23.50 4.14 1.47
CA PHE A 697 -23.88 5.02 0.36
C PHE A 697 -22.94 6.22 0.35
N GLN A 698 -22.42 6.58 -0.83
CA GLN A 698 -21.52 7.71 -1.04
C GLN A 698 -22.02 8.53 -2.22
N TRP A 699 -22.23 9.83 -2.00
CA TRP A 699 -22.52 10.79 -3.05
C TRP A 699 -21.49 11.91 -3.07
N ARG A 700 -20.71 11.97 -4.14
CA ARG A 700 -19.76 13.03 -4.44
C ARG A 700 -20.46 14.16 -5.18
N TYR A 701 -20.95 15.15 -4.44
CA TYR A 701 -21.72 16.26 -5.01
C TYR A 701 -20.83 17.38 -5.59
N LYS A 702 -19.55 17.42 -5.20
CA LYS A 702 -18.49 18.24 -5.82
C LYS A 702 -17.16 17.47 -5.77
N PRO A 703 -16.14 17.81 -6.57
CA PRO A 703 -14.83 17.15 -6.50
C PRO A 703 -14.31 17.10 -5.06
N MET A 704 -14.00 15.90 -4.56
CA MET A 704 -13.55 15.61 -3.19
C MET A 704 -14.50 16.04 -2.06
N SER A 705 -15.76 16.38 -2.37
CA SER A 705 -16.80 16.71 -1.38
C SER A 705 -17.91 15.65 -1.45
N ASP A 706 -18.08 14.93 -0.36
CA ASP A 706 -18.82 13.68 -0.26
C ASP A 706 -19.85 13.74 0.88
N LEU A 707 -21.01 13.14 0.61
CA LEU A 707 -22.00 12.74 1.60
C LEU A 707 -21.92 11.22 1.77
N PHE A 708 -21.74 10.75 3.00
CA PHE A 708 -21.72 9.33 3.35
C PHE A 708 -22.89 8.98 4.27
N LEU A 709 -23.57 7.88 3.98
CA LEU A 709 -24.47 7.20 4.90
C LEU A 709 -23.95 5.77 5.11
N VAL A 710 -23.54 5.45 6.33
CA VAL A 710 -22.90 4.18 6.68
C VAL A 710 -23.74 3.46 7.74
N TYR A 711 -24.19 2.25 7.42
CA TYR A 711 -24.85 1.34 8.32
C TYR A 711 -23.90 0.18 8.65
N THR A 712 -23.65 -0.04 9.94
CA THR A 712 -22.85 -1.19 10.42
C THR A 712 -23.64 -1.96 11.45
N ASP A 713 -23.59 -3.27 11.37
CA ASP A 713 -24.30 -4.18 12.26
C ASP A 713 -23.44 -5.42 12.50
N ASN A 714 -23.30 -5.82 13.76
CA ASN A 714 -22.53 -6.99 14.15
C ASN A 714 -23.42 -7.98 14.90
N TYR A 715 -23.26 -9.26 14.59
CA TYR A 715 -24.00 -10.35 15.20
C TYR A 715 -23.05 -11.47 15.61
N PHE A 716 -23.44 -12.30 16.58
CA PHE A 716 -22.80 -13.59 16.82
C PHE A 716 -23.10 -14.56 15.66
N THR A 717 -22.15 -15.43 15.33
CA THR A 717 -22.40 -16.61 14.49
C THR A 717 -22.96 -17.77 15.31
N ASP A 718 -22.67 -17.78 16.61
CA ASP A 718 -23.25 -18.69 17.61
C ASP A 718 -23.43 -17.97 18.98
N PRO A 719 -24.67 -17.82 19.49
CA PRO A 719 -25.93 -18.14 18.83
C PRO A 719 -26.16 -17.23 17.62
N LEU A 720 -26.57 -17.84 16.50
CA LEU A 720 -26.69 -17.18 15.20
C LEU A 720 -27.62 -15.96 15.25
N LEU A 721 -27.17 -14.83 14.68
CA LEU A 721 -27.94 -13.58 14.53
C LEU A 721 -28.35 -12.91 15.86
N LYS A 722 -27.72 -13.26 16.99
CA LYS A 722 -27.79 -12.43 18.20
C LYS A 722 -26.98 -11.15 17.99
N ASN A 723 -27.61 -9.98 18.09
CA ASN A 723 -26.96 -8.70 17.83
C ASN A 723 -25.92 -8.34 18.91
N LYS A 724 -24.72 -7.96 18.48
CA LYS A 724 -23.63 -7.43 19.31
C LYS A 724 -23.68 -5.91 19.40
N SER A 725 -23.65 -5.27 18.24
CA SER A 725 -23.59 -3.81 18.12
C SER A 725 -24.18 -3.34 16.79
N ARG A 726 -24.62 -2.08 16.77
CA ARG A 726 -25.19 -1.42 15.60
C ARG A 726 -24.80 0.05 15.58
N ALA A 727 -24.49 0.54 14.39
CA ALA A 727 -24.16 1.93 14.12
C ALA A 727 -24.83 2.41 12.83
N LEU A 728 -25.40 3.61 12.86
CA LEU A 728 -25.77 4.37 11.67
C LEU A 728 -25.04 5.71 11.73
N VAL A 729 -24.30 6.06 10.68
CA VAL A 729 -23.50 7.29 10.61
C VAL A 729 -23.85 8.05 9.35
N LEU A 730 -24.17 9.33 9.49
CA LEU A 730 -24.28 10.29 8.40
C LEU A 730 -23.09 11.25 8.50
N LYS A 731 -22.35 11.42 7.41
CA LYS A 731 -21.20 12.32 7.35
C LYS A 731 -21.28 13.19 6.11
N LEU A 732 -21.02 14.48 6.26
CA LEU A 732 -20.90 15.44 5.18
C LEU A 732 -19.56 16.16 5.32
N ASN A 733 -18.77 16.21 4.26
CA ASN A 733 -17.59 17.07 4.17
C ASN A 733 -17.68 18.00 2.96
N TYR A 734 -16.88 19.06 2.95
CA TYR A 734 -16.77 19.97 1.82
C TYR A 734 -15.30 20.34 1.60
N TRP A 735 -14.81 20.26 0.37
CA TRP A 735 -13.41 20.58 0.04
C TRP A 735 -13.27 22.02 -0.49
N LEU A 736 -12.78 22.93 0.35
CA LEU A 736 -12.50 24.33 -0.01
C LEU A 736 -11.05 24.48 -0.46
N ASN A 737 -10.81 24.75 -1.74
CA ASN A 737 -9.48 25.20 -2.20
C ASN A 737 -9.39 26.71 -1.99
N LEU A 738 -8.40 27.14 -1.19
CA LEU A 738 -8.12 28.54 -0.89
C LEU A 738 -7.10 29.14 -1.86
#